data_AF-A0A497BJD5-F1
#
_entry.id   AF-A0A497BJD5-F1
#
_cell.length_a   1.000
_cell.length_b   1.000
_cell.length_c   1.000
_cell.angle_alpha   90.00
_cell.angle_beta   90.00
_cell.angle_gamma   90.00
#
_symmetry.space_group_name_H-M   'P 1'
#
loop_
_entity.id
_entity.type
_entity.pdbx_description
1 polymer ?
#
loop_
_entity_poly.entity_id
_entity_poly.type
_entity_poly.pdbx_seq_one_letter_code
_entity_poly.pdbx_strand_id
1 'polypeptide(L)'
;MVSATECGAIYTHWAANTWKTVTPISTSKVSWLLANQWRRKMSKTYVPLHVHSFYSLLDGLCSPKDIVARCAELGIPACAMTDHGNIAGMKVFYDAAKKKKVKPIIGCCLPGQEIITDRGVKKIQDISTKDMVLTHKGRYRRVVSTMSRYVSTTIYGFDTWGGRKIWTTDEHPLLVRTSEDGFVAKNSWVRADSIQHGRHNSNKRLRWKSYLTMPVHESSIPLVDAVQLLTDNGYDDRYEVVDDRIFKICSKTNSQDTCMGKPFDFPCFQIDDDLAFFIGTFVAEGSFQESKNGPHSGILTFHIDERDLSLRCRQALRSLKIETIETLRPDKTTRELHFHHSIFCRILKCLVGSGAKTKKLHPILMQQSPHITKCFLRGLLAGDGAKRTDGSQILKLANETLIWQTRTLLSKFGYTSRITKSKADNKQAWTIQWRWSSEGYTDSDNRYVYLPIKNIETKHYDGPVFNFEVEEDHSYVSDVILHNCEMYICEQEADVKNTSNNKRNHLIVLAKNDQGIKDLMGLVSESNRPDYFYRKPRIHLAGIAPFAKRGNLIFLTACIAGELPMSLFSDFRAAIMGGRNGHADGAREYLRPNWKDVGKAIIHKHIATFGKDNYYLELQNTGMGIQALVVECLRELSEETGVPTVATIDAHYCRKQEAEDQRLLLYAQLHTTKEEQERKLQQTGDVMDFMISDKYYIPSYDEMRKHFTEAELQTTLDIAAQIEYSSLGHNPYLPIFTNDESKSLKLDSNEYLRHLCIEGAKAKLTHLKPAQKKVYWARLQRELIVIQEAGLADYFLIVWDACRFVDEKNGPRGKGRGSGAGSLVNYLTGITGIDPIEYGLYFERFYNMSRNIPPHFDVGQVDFMSWMSDNFELLHTRDIDEERKAVAAHLARRMKQRRVEFTDMMREEVEWIDKKNPRMWMYLYDMIQDKPAENPANSHLAYGLGATLAGRDELDVKRKVKTHDGHVSLPDIDTDIGVVFRSEVIAYLKERWGEEYVAQMITFGRLQGKAALKEVFRAHPDTVKHLMKVKALKEGKDADDICMTPHDLCNEITQHIPDEATIADELRQARAEQGDDYGILQWAVHNVEQVQSAYEWFKPLFDQAMRIEGTKKSQSKHAAGVVIADRPIAELTPLAYDAKNKDRVVGLEMCNAEDMGAVKFDFLGVVALDKLWKAQDLINGCGEEEVLEEGLVNVPD
;
A
#
# COMPACT_ATOMS: atom_id res chain seq x y z
N MET A 1 35.82 -12.05 10.04
CA MET A 1 36.59 -13.04 9.24
C MET A 1 36.33 -14.42 9.82
N VAL A 2 36.10 -15.42 8.96
CA VAL A 2 36.55 -16.83 8.99
C VAL A 2 36.01 -17.44 7.68
N SER A 3 36.77 -18.34 7.03
CA SER A 3 36.56 -18.73 5.63
C SER A 3 35.77 -20.03 5.44
N ALA A 4 35.15 -20.18 4.27
CA ALA A 4 34.51 -21.42 3.85
C ALA A 4 35.52 -22.35 3.13
N THR A 5 35.94 -23.43 3.81
CA THR A 5 36.76 -24.52 3.24
C THR A 5 36.59 -25.79 4.07
N GLU A 6 35.72 -26.72 3.66
CA GLU A 6 35.76 -28.19 3.96
C GLU A 6 34.47 -28.91 3.48
N CYS A 7 34.22 -28.99 2.16
CA CYS A 7 33.15 -29.84 1.62
C CYS A 7 33.37 -30.30 0.16
N GLY A 8 34.63 -30.63 -0.17
CA GLY A 8 35.00 -31.39 -1.37
C GLY A 8 35.12 -32.89 -1.04
N ALA A 9 34.67 -33.76 -1.95
CA ALA A 9 34.34 -35.18 -1.68
C ALA A 9 33.19 -35.35 -0.65
N ILE A 10 32.38 -36.41 -0.68
CA ILE A 10 32.47 -37.68 -1.43
C ILE A 10 31.24 -37.85 -2.33
N TYR A 11 31.45 -38.14 -3.62
CA TYR A 11 30.39 -38.59 -4.53
C TYR A 11 30.94 -39.48 -5.65
N THR A 12 30.84 -40.80 -5.47
CA THR A 12 30.72 -41.81 -6.56
C THR A 12 30.59 -43.22 -5.95
N HIS A 13 29.37 -43.76 -5.84
CA HIS A 13 29.11 -45.20 -6.06
C HIS A 13 27.60 -45.54 -6.16
N TRP A 14 27.35 -46.72 -6.73
CA TRP A 14 26.11 -47.51 -6.72
C TRP A 14 24.80 -46.88 -7.22
N ALA A 15 24.40 -47.26 -8.43
CA ALA A 15 23.00 -47.42 -8.80
C ALA A 15 22.83 -48.80 -9.46
N ALA A 16 21.99 -49.68 -8.92
CA ALA A 16 21.64 -50.97 -9.52
C ALA A 16 20.35 -51.57 -8.94
N ASN A 17 19.68 -52.38 -9.77
CA ASN A 17 18.77 -53.51 -9.46
C ASN A 17 17.32 -53.29 -8.95
N THR A 18 16.40 -53.48 -9.91
CA THR A 18 15.18 -54.32 -9.86
C THR A 18 13.88 -53.87 -9.16
N TRP A 19 12.75 -54.27 -9.76
CA TRP A 19 11.35 -54.01 -9.36
C TRP A 19 10.65 -55.28 -8.85
N LYS A 20 9.53 -55.13 -8.09
CA LYS A 20 8.32 -55.99 -8.22
C LYS A 20 7.05 -55.45 -7.50
N THR A 21 5.96 -55.31 -8.27
CA THR A 21 4.51 -55.48 -7.96
C THR A 21 3.84 -54.92 -6.68
N VAL A 22 2.76 -54.11 -6.85
CA VAL A 22 1.36 -54.31 -6.37
C VAL A 22 0.48 -53.10 -6.81
N THR A 23 -0.86 -53.25 -6.90
CA THR A 23 -1.83 -52.33 -7.56
C THR A 23 -2.67 -51.40 -6.63
N PRO A 24 -3.33 -50.34 -7.15
CA PRO A 24 -4.14 -49.36 -6.38
C PRO A 24 -5.66 -49.33 -6.70
N ILE A 25 -6.52 -48.84 -5.78
CA ILE A 25 -8.01 -48.80 -5.91
C ILE A 25 -8.61 -47.39 -6.21
N SER A 26 -9.22 -46.63 -5.27
CA SER A 26 -10.02 -45.40 -5.56
C SER A 26 -9.67 -44.13 -4.73
N THR A 27 -9.72 -42.94 -5.35
CA THR A 27 -9.22 -41.62 -4.86
C THR A 27 -10.31 -40.65 -4.37
N SER A 28 -11.48 -41.12 -3.95
CA SER A 28 -12.67 -40.27 -3.66
C SER A 28 -13.00 -39.99 -2.17
N LYS A 29 -12.81 -40.94 -1.25
CA LYS A 29 -13.53 -40.98 0.04
C LYS A 29 -12.94 -40.22 1.26
N VAL A 30 -11.93 -39.35 1.09
CA VAL A 30 -11.11 -38.80 2.22
C VAL A 30 -10.65 -37.37 1.96
N SER A 31 -10.27 -37.09 0.71
CA SER A 31 -11.09 -36.21 -0.16
C SER A 31 -11.81 -35.04 0.55
N TRP A 32 -13.14 -35.12 0.50
CA TRP A 32 -14.17 -34.29 1.16
C TRP A 32 -13.87 -33.76 2.58
N LEU A 33 -13.08 -34.49 3.35
CA LEU A 33 -13.43 -34.71 4.74
C LEU A 33 -12.76 -33.69 5.66
N LEU A 34 -11.45 -33.51 5.51
CA LEU A 34 -10.79 -32.27 5.93
C LEU A 34 -10.70 -31.31 4.71
N ALA A 35 -11.82 -31.12 4.02
CA ALA A 35 -12.16 -29.83 3.41
C ALA A 35 -13.00 -28.99 4.40
N ASN A 36 -12.74 -29.15 5.71
CA ASN A 36 -13.59 -28.68 6.79
C ASN A 36 -12.85 -28.09 8.02
N GLN A 37 -11.51 -28.04 8.05
CA GLN A 37 -10.75 -27.90 9.30
C GLN A 37 -10.26 -26.53 9.76
N TRP A 38 -9.38 -25.80 9.04
CA TRP A 38 -9.00 -24.45 9.47
C TRP A 38 -10.23 -23.46 9.49
N ARG A 39 -11.05 -23.10 8.45
CA ARG A 39 -11.90 -21.83 8.36
C ARG A 39 -12.54 -21.43 9.66
N ARG A 40 -11.71 -20.70 10.38
CA ARG A 40 -11.68 -20.50 11.82
C ARG A 40 -10.23 -20.26 12.27
N LYS A 41 -9.18 -20.98 11.78
CA LYS A 41 -7.74 -20.80 12.16
C LYS A 41 -6.81 -20.16 11.15
N MET A 42 -7.40 -19.64 10.09
CA MET A 42 -7.04 -18.33 9.59
C MET A 42 -7.50 -17.18 10.48
N SER A 43 -7.44 -17.42 11.79
CA SER A 43 -8.30 -16.76 12.75
C SER A 43 -7.95 -15.29 12.81
N LYS A 44 -8.98 -14.44 12.78
CA LYS A 44 -8.96 -13.16 13.47
C LYS A 44 -8.18 -12.03 12.79
N THR A 45 -8.81 -11.35 11.83
CA THR A 45 -8.43 -10.01 11.33
C THR A 45 -9.55 -9.37 10.49
N TYR A 46 -9.30 -8.30 9.74
CA TYR A 46 -10.31 -7.52 9.02
C TYR A 46 -9.62 -6.59 8.01
N VAL A 47 -10.35 -6.10 7.03
CA VAL A 47 -9.95 -4.91 6.26
C VAL A 47 -10.49 -3.67 6.99
N PRO A 48 -9.65 -2.82 7.59
CA PRO A 48 -10.04 -1.43 7.85
C PRO A 48 -10.35 -0.70 6.53
N LEU A 49 -11.62 -0.80 6.10
CA LEU A 49 -12.17 -0.16 4.90
C LEU A 49 -12.38 1.36 5.05
N HIS A 50 -12.26 1.88 6.27
CA HIS A 50 -12.52 3.26 6.65
C HIS A 50 -11.31 3.75 7.46
N VAL A 51 -10.41 4.53 6.84
CA VAL A 51 -9.18 5.03 7.48
C VAL A 51 -8.81 6.40 6.92
N HIS A 52 -8.74 7.40 7.77
CA HIS A 52 -8.31 8.74 7.43
C HIS A 52 -6.80 8.91 7.66
N SER A 53 -6.13 9.41 6.64
CA SER A 53 -4.75 9.89 6.73
C SER A 53 -4.73 11.39 7.01
N PHE A 54 -3.55 12.00 7.09
CA PHE A 54 -3.41 13.45 7.14
C PHE A 54 -4.02 14.19 5.92
N TYR A 55 -4.43 13.51 4.85
CA TYR A 55 -5.18 14.13 3.76
C TYR A 55 -6.66 14.38 4.13
N SER A 56 -7.20 13.76 5.19
CA SER A 56 -8.28 14.34 6.00
C SER A 56 -7.71 15.44 6.89
N LEU A 57 -7.54 16.64 6.31
CA LEU A 57 -6.87 17.78 6.94
C LEU A 57 -7.41 18.11 8.34
N LEU A 58 -6.51 18.17 9.32
CA LEU A 58 -6.77 18.37 10.76
C LEU A 58 -7.67 17.33 11.47
N ASP A 59 -8.12 16.29 10.77
CA ASP A 59 -8.89 15.18 11.34
C ASP A 59 -8.02 13.92 11.48
N GLY A 60 -7.34 13.50 10.39
CA GLY A 60 -6.42 12.37 10.39
C GLY A 60 -5.00 12.77 10.76
N LEU A 61 -4.33 11.94 11.56
CA LEU A 61 -2.94 12.17 12.00
C LEU A 61 -1.91 11.49 11.09
N CYS A 62 -2.11 10.21 10.79
CA CYS A 62 -1.09 9.37 10.16
C CYS A 62 -0.83 9.71 8.69
N SER A 63 0.42 9.59 8.23
CA SER A 63 0.69 9.57 6.79
C SER A 63 0.22 8.26 6.16
N PRO A 64 0.09 8.20 4.82
CA PRO A 64 -0.10 6.94 4.11
C PRO A 64 1.00 5.90 4.40
N LYS A 65 2.25 6.34 4.66
CA LYS A 65 3.34 5.44 5.05
C LYS A 65 3.08 4.81 6.42
N ASP A 66 2.53 5.57 7.36
CA ASP A 66 2.28 5.14 8.74
C ASP A 66 1.08 4.21 8.82
N ILE A 67 -0.01 4.52 8.10
CA ILE A 67 -1.15 3.61 7.93
C ILE A 67 -0.65 2.27 7.39
N VAL A 68 0.12 2.27 6.31
CA VAL A 68 0.69 1.04 5.73
C VAL A 68 1.67 0.34 6.68
N ALA A 69 2.51 1.07 7.42
CA ALA A 69 3.45 0.49 8.37
C ALA A 69 2.72 -0.14 9.56
N ARG A 70 1.74 0.56 10.13
CA ARG A 70 0.85 0.08 11.18
C ARG A 70 0.05 -1.14 10.74
N CYS A 71 -0.41 -1.14 9.49
CA CYS A 71 -1.03 -2.32 8.93
C CYS A 71 -0.03 -3.47 8.89
N ALA A 72 1.18 -3.30 8.35
CA ALA A 72 2.20 -4.34 8.39
C ALA A 72 2.58 -4.82 9.82
N GLU A 73 2.57 -3.94 10.84
CA GLU A 73 2.79 -4.25 12.27
C GLU A 73 1.69 -5.14 12.87
N LEU A 74 0.43 -4.70 12.78
CA LEU A 74 -0.76 -5.49 13.14
C LEU A 74 -0.97 -6.68 12.21
N GLY A 75 -0.08 -6.84 11.24
CA GLY A 75 -0.21 -7.66 10.08
C GLY A 75 -1.19 -7.17 9.03
N ILE A 76 -2.22 -6.41 9.43
CA ILE A 76 -3.43 -6.02 8.70
C ILE A 76 -3.35 -6.09 7.18
N PRO A 77 -4.35 -6.75 6.58
CA PRO A 77 -4.35 -7.06 5.16
C PRO A 77 -4.38 -5.87 4.27
N ALA A 78 -4.99 -4.80 4.75
CA ALA A 78 -5.69 -3.86 3.93
C ALA A 78 -6.24 -2.80 4.84
N CYS A 79 -5.41 -1.80 5.08
CA CYS A 79 -5.89 -0.45 4.95
C CYS A 79 -6.59 -0.29 3.59
N ALA A 80 -7.83 0.17 3.59
CA ALA A 80 -8.18 1.26 2.70
C ALA A 80 -7.60 2.57 3.26
N MET A 81 -7.85 3.66 2.56
CA MET A 81 -7.63 5.02 3.06
C MET A 81 -8.75 5.87 2.46
N THR A 82 -9.64 6.44 3.26
CA THR A 82 -10.94 7.02 2.86
C THR A 82 -11.00 8.50 3.19
N ASP A 83 -10.00 9.28 2.77
CA ASP A 83 -9.90 10.69 3.15
C ASP A 83 -11.18 11.48 2.78
N HIS A 84 -11.54 12.48 3.61
CA HIS A 84 -12.82 13.18 3.47
C HIS A 84 -12.88 13.99 2.17
N GLY A 85 -13.73 13.56 1.23
CA GLY A 85 -14.03 14.26 -0.02
C GLY A 85 -12.84 14.43 -0.97
N ASN A 86 -11.79 13.63 -0.80
CA ASN A 86 -10.58 13.69 -1.62
C ASN A 86 -9.85 12.33 -1.62
N ILE A 87 -8.96 12.14 -2.61
CA ILE A 87 -8.08 10.96 -2.71
C ILE A 87 -6.62 11.39 -2.93
N ALA A 88 -6.24 12.52 -2.31
CA ALA A 88 -4.99 13.22 -2.58
C ALA A 88 -3.73 12.41 -2.23
N GLY A 89 -3.85 11.41 -1.35
CA GLY A 89 -2.78 10.49 -0.98
C GLY A 89 -2.63 9.25 -1.86
N MET A 90 -3.46 9.03 -2.88
CA MET A 90 -3.59 7.70 -3.50
C MET A 90 -2.31 7.11 -4.10
N LYS A 91 -1.44 7.94 -4.69
CA LYS A 91 -0.15 7.47 -5.27
C LYS A 91 0.91 7.24 -4.19
N VAL A 92 1.10 8.19 -3.26
CA VAL A 92 1.93 7.99 -2.05
C VAL A 92 1.55 6.71 -1.31
N PHE A 93 0.24 6.47 -1.15
CA PHE A 93 -0.26 5.24 -0.57
C PHE A 93 0.11 4.02 -1.43
N TYR A 94 -0.19 4.02 -2.74
CA TYR A 94 0.11 2.92 -3.66
C TYR A 94 1.57 2.46 -3.55
N ASP A 95 2.51 3.40 -3.50
CA ASP A 95 3.93 3.09 -3.46
C ASP A 95 4.42 2.68 -2.07
N ALA A 96 3.98 3.38 -1.01
CA ALA A 96 4.28 3.00 0.37
C ALA A 96 3.79 1.58 0.65
N ALA A 97 2.57 1.28 0.17
CA ALA A 97 2.01 -0.04 0.10
C ALA A 97 2.96 -1.01 -0.63
N LYS A 98 3.21 -0.80 -1.93
CA LYS A 98 4.06 -1.67 -2.77
C LYS A 98 5.39 -2.01 -2.12
N LYS A 99 6.02 -1.02 -1.48
CA LYS A 99 7.29 -1.13 -0.73
C LYS A 99 7.20 -2.02 0.52
N LYS A 100 6.06 -2.04 1.23
CA LYS A 100 5.85 -2.83 2.46
C LYS A 100 5.18 -4.21 2.21
N LYS A 101 5.02 -4.59 0.93
CA LYS A 101 4.30 -5.76 0.41
C LYS A 101 2.78 -5.68 0.59
N VAL A 102 2.24 -4.71 -0.15
CA VAL A 102 0.85 -4.24 -0.18
C VAL A 102 0.61 -3.72 -1.62
N LYS A 103 -0.60 -3.69 -2.19
CA LYS A 103 -0.99 -2.81 -3.33
C LYS A 103 -2.33 -2.11 -2.95
N PRO A 104 -3.07 -1.40 -3.82
CA PRO A 104 -4.32 -0.73 -3.43
C PRO A 104 -5.59 -1.16 -4.21
N ILE A 105 -6.72 -0.43 -4.04
CA ILE A 105 -8.01 -0.59 -4.78
C ILE A 105 -7.83 -0.04 -6.21
N ILE A 106 -6.88 -0.64 -6.89
CA ILE A 106 -6.54 -0.52 -8.30
C ILE A 106 -6.37 -2.09 -8.91
N GLY A 107 -7.17 -3.50 -9.82
CA GLY A 107 -7.69 -4.16 -11.35
C GLY A 107 -6.78 -5.06 -12.33
N CYS A 108 -6.66 -6.42 -12.59
CA CYS A 108 -7.08 -7.81 -12.10
C CYS A 108 -6.38 -9.04 -12.83
N CYS A 109 -6.24 -10.28 -12.26
CA CYS A 109 -5.63 -11.53 -12.89
C CYS A 109 -6.52 -12.84 -13.07
N LEU A 110 -6.04 -14.13 -12.99
CA LEU A 110 -6.45 -15.40 -13.75
C LEU A 110 -7.17 -16.66 -13.09
N PRO A 111 -8.02 -17.48 -13.81
CA PRO A 111 -8.81 -18.64 -13.31
C PRO A 111 -8.07 -19.95 -13.01
N GLY A 112 -8.81 -20.90 -12.41
CA GLY A 112 -8.45 -22.32 -12.27
C GLY A 112 -7.39 -22.60 -11.20
N GLN A 113 -6.56 -21.60 -10.90
CA GLN A 113 -5.51 -21.59 -9.90
C GLN A 113 -6.00 -22.04 -8.52
N GLU A 114 -5.22 -22.83 -7.78
CA GLU A 114 -5.62 -23.36 -6.47
C GLU A 114 -5.04 -22.56 -5.31
N ILE A 115 -5.93 -22.16 -4.40
CA ILE A 115 -5.75 -21.14 -3.37
C ILE A 115 -5.86 -21.82 -2.00
N ILE A 116 -4.87 -21.60 -1.14
CA ILE A 116 -4.61 -22.44 0.04
C ILE A 116 -5.57 -22.10 1.19
N THR A 117 -6.85 -22.45 1.02
CA THR A 117 -7.89 -22.25 2.05
C THR A 117 -7.82 -23.27 3.15
N ASP A 118 -8.46 -22.92 4.24
CA ASP A 118 -8.11 -23.44 5.52
C ASP A 118 -9.00 -24.51 6.05
N ARG A 119 -10.30 -24.45 5.75
CA ARG A 119 -11.06 -25.70 5.72
C ARG A 119 -10.43 -26.66 4.70
N GLY A 120 -9.91 -26.16 3.59
CA GLY A 120 -8.97 -26.85 2.68
C GLY A 120 -8.83 -26.13 1.35
N VAL A 121 -7.79 -26.46 0.57
CA VAL A 121 -7.47 -25.75 -0.69
C VAL A 121 -8.65 -25.80 -1.68
N LYS A 122 -8.94 -24.65 -2.32
CA LYS A 122 -10.10 -24.41 -3.20
C LYS A 122 -9.64 -23.62 -4.43
N LYS A 123 -10.33 -23.70 -5.58
CA LYS A 123 -9.90 -23.02 -6.81
C LYS A 123 -10.34 -21.56 -6.84
N ILE A 124 -9.58 -20.70 -7.49
CA ILE A 124 -9.74 -19.23 -7.50
C ILE A 124 -11.11 -18.70 -7.96
N GLN A 125 -11.76 -19.34 -8.95
CA GLN A 125 -13.13 -18.99 -9.36
C GLN A 125 -14.21 -19.68 -8.49
N ASP A 126 -13.82 -20.70 -7.72
CA ASP A 126 -14.66 -21.34 -6.72
C ASP A 126 -14.49 -20.65 -5.35
N ILE A 127 -13.42 -19.87 -5.12
CA ILE A 127 -13.12 -19.12 -3.90
C ILE A 127 -14.28 -18.18 -3.59
N SER A 128 -14.49 -17.95 -2.31
CA SER A 128 -15.57 -17.10 -1.84
C SER A 128 -15.19 -16.63 -0.46
N THR A 129 -15.21 -15.33 -0.20
CA THR A 129 -15.73 -14.75 1.05
C THR A 129 -15.50 -15.63 2.28
N LYS A 130 -16.49 -16.48 2.58
CA LYS A 130 -16.58 -17.48 3.66
C LYS A 130 -15.38 -18.44 3.80
N ASP A 131 -14.43 -18.46 2.88
CA ASP A 131 -13.13 -19.15 2.95
C ASP A 131 -12.09 -18.32 3.71
N MET A 132 -10.94 -18.91 3.98
CA MET A 132 -9.83 -18.22 4.62
C MET A 132 -8.53 -18.86 4.13
N VAL A 133 -7.51 -18.13 3.66
CA VAL A 133 -6.36 -18.64 2.88
C VAL A 133 -4.96 -18.08 3.28
N LEU A 134 -3.89 -18.81 2.92
CA LEU A 134 -2.55 -18.71 3.52
C LEU A 134 -1.72 -17.54 2.98
N THR A 135 -1.12 -16.73 3.86
CA THR A 135 -0.27 -15.61 3.44
C THR A 135 1.22 -15.92 3.38
N HIS A 136 1.98 -15.08 2.65
CA HIS A 136 3.42 -15.28 2.49
C HIS A 136 4.25 -14.97 3.75
N LYS A 137 3.66 -14.35 4.78
CA LYS A 137 4.22 -14.28 6.16
C LYS A 137 3.95 -15.57 6.97
N GLY A 138 3.27 -16.57 6.40
CA GLY A 138 3.10 -17.91 6.97
C GLY A 138 1.92 -18.06 7.92
N ARG A 139 1.33 -16.95 8.34
CA ARG A 139 0.08 -16.93 9.09
C ARG A 139 -1.12 -17.08 8.19
N TYR A 140 -2.24 -17.27 8.85
CA TYR A 140 -3.48 -17.72 8.24
C TYR A 140 -4.57 -16.66 8.42
N ARG A 141 -5.26 -16.32 7.34
CA ARG A 141 -6.04 -15.10 7.17
C ARG A 141 -7.27 -15.25 6.24
N ARG A 142 -8.41 -14.61 6.53
CA ARG A 142 -9.71 -14.81 5.81
C ARG A 142 -9.72 -14.34 4.35
N VAL A 143 -10.54 -14.98 3.52
CA VAL A 143 -10.72 -14.65 2.10
C VAL A 143 -11.65 -13.45 1.99
N VAL A 144 -11.33 -12.65 1.00
CA VAL A 144 -11.95 -11.38 0.71
C VAL A 144 -13.05 -11.65 -0.35
N SER A 145 -13.39 -10.79 -1.29
CA SER A 145 -14.34 -11.16 -2.37
C SER A 145 -13.70 -11.99 -3.51
N THR A 146 -14.28 -11.96 -4.73
CA THR A 146 -13.70 -12.46 -5.99
C THR A 146 -14.03 -11.54 -7.19
N MET A 147 -13.28 -11.64 -8.29
CA MET A 147 -13.35 -10.84 -9.53
C MET A 147 -13.20 -11.66 -10.81
N SER A 148 -13.48 -11.04 -11.98
CA SER A 148 -12.91 -11.47 -13.27
C SER A 148 -12.83 -10.37 -14.35
N ARG A 149 -11.91 -10.50 -15.34
CA ARG A 149 -11.90 -9.81 -16.67
C ARG A 149 -11.70 -10.85 -17.80
N TYR A 150 -11.29 -10.48 -19.03
CA TYR A 150 -10.99 -11.44 -20.13
C TYR A 150 -9.70 -11.03 -20.86
N VAL A 151 -8.90 -11.99 -21.34
CA VAL A 151 -7.63 -11.73 -22.08
C VAL A 151 -7.39 -12.74 -23.21
N SER A 152 -6.47 -12.37 -24.12
CA SER A 152 -5.91 -13.25 -25.15
C SER A 152 -4.38 -13.10 -25.16
N THR A 153 -3.64 -14.03 -24.52
CA THR A 153 -2.18 -13.91 -24.31
C THR A 153 -1.49 -15.27 -24.12
N THR A 154 -0.21 -15.32 -23.75
CA THR A 154 0.53 -16.55 -23.40
C THR A 154 0.64 -16.70 -21.88
N ILE A 155 0.34 -17.90 -21.39
CA ILE A 155 0.43 -18.28 -19.97
C ILE A 155 1.54 -19.30 -19.70
N TYR A 156 2.09 -19.24 -18.49
CA TYR A 156 3.24 -20.00 -18.00
C TYR A 156 2.84 -20.87 -16.80
N GLY A 157 3.37 -22.09 -16.73
CA GLY A 157 2.97 -23.12 -15.76
C GLY A 157 4.16 -23.79 -15.05
N PHE A 158 4.23 -23.69 -13.71
CA PHE A 158 5.41 -24.07 -12.91
C PHE A 158 5.16 -25.29 -12.02
N ASP A 159 5.91 -26.38 -12.18
CA ASP A 159 5.87 -27.54 -11.27
C ASP A 159 7.03 -27.51 -10.26
N THR A 160 6.76 -27.80 -8.98
CA THR A 160 7.73 -27.71 -7.87
C THR A 160 7.85 -29.00 -7.06
N TRP A 161 8.97 -29.19 -6.35
CA TRP A 161 9.15 -30.36 -5.48
C TRP A 161 8.24 -30.30 -4.25
N GLY A 162 7.16 -31.08 -4.30
CA GLY A 162 6.19 -31.19 -3.22
C GLY A 162 5.24 -30.00 -3.07
N GLY A 163 5.22 -29.04 -4.00
CA GLY A 163 4.20 -27.99 -4.09
C GLY A 163 3.05 -28.36 -5.04
N ARG A 164 2.22 -27.36 -5.39
CA ARG A 164 1.22 -27.46 -6.47
C ARG A 164 1.78 -26.84 -7.75
N LYS A 165 1.17 -27.16 -8.89
CA LYS A 165 1.47 -26.49 -10.16
C LYS A 165 0.67 -25.20 -10.25
N ILE A 166 1.34 -24.10 -10.59
CA ILE A 166 0.75 -22.76 -10.68
C ILE A 166 0.74 -22.33 -12.14
N TRP A 167 -0.37 -21.77 -12.64
CA TRP A 167 -0.47 -21.19 -13.99
C TRP A 167 -0.72 -19.68 -13.90
N THR A 168 -0.03 -18.87 -14.70
CA THR A 168 -0.25 -17.42 -14.72
C THR A 168 0.16 -16.73 -16.04
N THR A 169 -0.20 -15.46 -16.25
CA THR A 169 0.15 -14.65 -17.43
C THR A 169 1.63 -14.26 -17.43
N ASP A 170 2.15 -13.86 -18.59
CA ASP A 170 3.49 -13.27 -18.72
C ASP A 170 3.71 -12.07 -17.79
N GLU A 171 2.68 -11.23 -17.61
CA GLU A 171 2.69 -10.01 -16.80
C GLU A 171 2.71 -10.23 -15.29
N HIS A 172 2.47 -11.44 -14.80
CA HIS A 172 2.17 -11.69 -13.40
C HIS A 172 3.41 -11.98 -12.52
N PRO A 173 3.53 -11.37 -11.32
CA PRO A 173 4.71 -11.52 -10.46
C PRO A 173 4.65 -12.78 -9.58
N LEU A 174 5.76 -13.51 -9.48
CA LEU A 174 5.95 -14.65 -8.58
C LEU A 174 7.18 -14.44 -7.68
N LEU A 175 7.11 -14.89 -6.41
CA LEU A 175 8.22 -14.78 -5.45
C LEU A 175 9.18 -15.98 -5.61
N VAL A 176 10.39 -15.69 -6.08
CA VAL A 176 11.38 -16.68 -6.53
C VAL A 176 12.73 -16.45 -5.84
N ARG A 177 13.44 -17.54 -5.54
CA ARG A 177 14.87 -17.54 -5.17
C ARG A 177 15.66 -18.20 -6.30
N THR A 178 16.69 -17.53 -6.82
CA THR A 178 17.59 -18.07 -7.86
C THR A 178 18.87 -18.63 -7.25
N SER A 179 19.53 -19.56 -7.95
CA SER A 179 20.85 -20.07 -7.55
C SER A 179 21.97 -19.37 -8.31
N GLU A 180 22.98 -18.88 -7.59
CA GLU A 180 24.16 -18.26 -8.18
C GLU A 180 25.11 -19.30 -8.78
N ASP A 181 25.38 -19.16 -10.09
CA ASP A 181 26.75 -19.27 -10.62
C ASP A 181 27.20 -17.81 -10.97
N GLY A 182 27.10 -16.89 -10.00
CA GLY A 182 27.24 -15.44 -10.20
C GLY A 182 26.54 -14.61 -9.11
N PHE A 183 25.37 -14.04 -9.44
CA PHE A 183 24.57 -13.12 -8.60
C PHE A 183 23.05 -13.35 -8.84
N VAL A 184 22.09 -13.03 -7.96
CA VAL A 184 22.12 -12.58 -6.56
C VAL A 184 21.28 -13.55 -5.69
N ALA A 185 21.83 -14.09 -4.60
CA ALA A 185 21.19 -15.11 -3.75
C ALA A 185 20.06 -14.61 -2.80
N LYS A 186 19.18 -13.71 -3.29
CA LYS A 186 18.02 -13.16 -2.55
C LYS A 186 16.68 -13.61 -3.16
N ASN A 187 15.63 -13.54 -2.36
CA ASN A 187 14.26 -13.82 -2.82
C ASN A 187 13.70 -12.54 -3.47
N SER A 188 13.23 -12.63 -4.70
CA SER A 188 12.77 -11.50 -5.51
C SER A 188 11.43 -11.80 -6.18
N TRP A 189 10.61 -10.77 -6.39
CA TRP A 189 9.42 -10.87 -7.25
C TRP A 189 9.86 -10.73 -8.71
N VAL A 190 9.50 -11.68 -9.55
CA VAL A 190 9.89 -11.73 -10.97
C VAL A 190 8.70 -12.09 -11.86
N ARG A 191 8.70 -11.64 -13.12
CA ARG A 191 7.70 -12.02 -14.13
C ARG A 191 7.79 -13.51 -14.45
N ALA A 192 6.66 -14.14 -14.76
CA ALA A 192 6.56 -15.56 -15.05
C ALA A 192 7.46 -16.02 -16.22
N ASP A 193 7.63 -15.17 -17.24
CA ASP A 193 8.48 -15.41 -18.42
C ASP A 193 10.00 -15.54 -18.13
N SER A 194 10.47 -15.03 -16.97
CA SER A 194 11.89 -14.93 -16.64
C SER A 194 12.49 -16.12 -15.87
N ILE A 195 11.67 -17.09 -15.47
CA ILE A 195 12.00 -18.14 -14.48
C ILE A 195 12.64 -19.38 -15.17
N GLN A 196 13.61 -20.05 -14.52
CA GLN A 196 14.33 -21.21 -15.10
C GLN A 196 14.30 -22.47 -14.20
N HIS A 197 14.18 -23.66 -14.79
CA HIS A 197 14.28 -24.95 -14.08
C HIS A 197 15.70 -25.53 -14.10
N GLY A 198 15.97 -26.52 -13.23
CA GLY A 198 17.26 -27.22 -13.16
C GLY A 198 17.43 -28.37 -14.17
N ARG A 199 18.66 -28.89 -14.29
CA ARG A 199 18.97 -30.15 -14.99
C ARG A 199 19.67 -31.14 -14.04
N HIS A 200 19.46 -32.44 -14.25
CA HIS A 200 20.20 -33.49 -13.55
C HIS A 200 21.68 -33.49 -13.97
N ASN A 201 22.58 -33.68 -13.00
CA ASN A 201 24.00 -34.01 -13.23
C ASN A 201 24.29 -35.44 -12.73
N SER A 202 25.30 -36.10 -13.31
CA SER A 202 25.59 -37.53 -13.11
C SER A 202 25.90 -37.90 -11.66
N ASN A 203 26.56 -37.00 -10.92
CA ASN A 203 26.96 -37.20 -9.52
C ASN A 203 25.85 -36.96 -8.48
N LYS A 204 24.59 -37.32 -8.79
CA LYS A 204 23.46 -37.52 -7.85
C LYS A 204 23.07 -36.38 -6.87
N ARG A 205 23.73 -35.22 -6.87
CA ARG A 205 23.29 -33.99 -6.19
C ARG A 205 22.54 -33.11 -7.18
N LEU A 206 21.32 -32.70 -6.84
CA LEU A 206 20.49 -31.80 -7.65
C LEU A 206 20.94 -30.36 -7.43
N ARG A 207 21.27 -29.63 -8.50
CA ARG A 207 21.34 -28.16 -8.51
C ARG A 207 20.12 -27.63 -9.27
N TRP A 208 19.29 -26.83 -8.60
CA TRP A 208 18.10 -26.21 -9.18
C TRP A 208 18.36 -24.72 -9.40
N LYS A 209 18.00 -24.19 -10.59
CA LYS A 209 18.22 -22.78 -10.95
C LYS A 209 17.29 -21.80 -10.25
N SER A 210 16.06 -22.22 -9.93
CA SER A 210 15.05 -21.38 -9.30
C SER A 210 14.14 -22.19 -8.37
N TYR A 211 13.68 -21.56 -7.30
CA TYR A 211 12.84 -22.11 -6.24
C TYR A 211 11.67 -21.16 -5.99
N LEU A 212 10.45 -21.68 -5.87
CA LEU A 212 9.31 -20.90 -5.36
C LEU A 212 9.32 -20.93 -3.82
N THR A 213 8.85 -19.86 -3.18
CA THR A 213 8.85 -19.75 -1.71
C THR A 213 7.52 -20.19 -1.09
N MET A 214 7.55 -21.18 -0.19
CA MET A 214 6.42 -21.49 0.70
C MET A 214 6.74 -21.00 2.12
N PRO A 215 5.80 -20.45 2.91
CA PRO A 215 6.13 -19.82 4.19
C PRO A 215 6.07 -20.76 5.41
N VAL A 216 6.78 -20.36 6.48
CA VAL A 216 6.85 -21.02 7.81
C VAL A 216 5.74 -20.49 8.71
N HIS A 217 4.92 -21.37 9.29
CA HIS A 217 3.70 -20.94 10.00
C HIS A 217 3.93 -20.43 11.44
N GLU A 218 3.24 -19.35 11.80
CA GLU A 218 3.35 -18.61 13.06
C GLU A 218 2.73 -19.35 14.29
N SER A 219 2.99 -18.88 15.52
CA SER A 219 2.51 -19.53 16.75
C SER A 219 2.15 -18.57 17.90
N SER A 220 1.18 -18.96 18.73
CA SER A 220 0.63 -18.23 19.89
C SER A 220 0.17 -19.19 21.00
N ILE A 221 -0.24 -18.67 22.17
CA ILE A 221 -0.76 -19.47 23.32
C ILE A 221 -2.19 -18.99 23.67
N PRO A 222 -3.22 -19.40 22.91
CA PRO A 222 -4.59 -18.95 23.16
C PRO A 222 -5.22 -19.63 24.38
N LEU A 223 -5.87 -18.82 25.21
CA LEU A 223 -6.87 -19.22 26.21
C LEU A 223 -8.09 -19.86 25.53
N VAL A 224 -8.75 -20.78 26.24
CA VAL A 224 -10.12 -21.24 25.97
C VAL A 224 -11.05 -20.41 26.84
N ASP A 225 -11.84 -19.55 26.20
CA ASP A 225 -13.07 -19.03 26.80
C ASP A 225 -14.15 -20.12 26.68
N ALA A 226 -14.67 -20.55 27.83
CA ALA A 226 -15.66 -21.61 27.95
C ALA A 226 -17.06 -21.14 27.52
N VAL A 227 -17.44 -19.89 27.78
CA VAL A 227 -18.76 -19.34 27.41
C VAL A 227 -18.77 -19.06 25.91
N GLN A 228 -17.80 -18.29 25.43
CA GLN A 228 -17.70 -17.91 24.01
C GLN A 228 -17.62 -19.15 23.11
N LEU A 229 -16.83 -20.17 23.46
CA LEU A 229 -16.71 -21.37 22.64
C LEU A 229 -18.02 -22.18 22.58
N LEU A 230 -18.91 -22.04 23.56
CA LEU A 230 -20.24 -22.63 23.55
C LEU A 230 -21.22 -21.79 22.73
N THR A 231 -21.27 -20.48 22.95
CA THR A 231 -22.08 -19.53 22.17
C THR A 231 -21.73 -19.59 20.67
N ASP A 232 -20.44 -19.58 20.31
CA ASP A 232 -19.89 -19.77 18.96
C ASP A 232 -20.36 -21.06 18.25
N ASN A 233 -20.98 -22.00 18.97
CA ASN A 233 -21.44 -23.29 18.46
C ASN A 233 -22.90 -23.60 18.86
N GLY A 234 -23.70 -22.57 19.21
CA GLY A 234 -25.16 -22.64 19.31
C GLY A 234 -25.72 -23.02 20.69
N TYR A 235 -25.14 -22.50 21.77
CA TYR A 235 -25.57 -22.79 23.15
C TYR A 235 -25.95 -21.56 24.01
N ASP A 236 -26.06 -20.38 23.39
CA ASP A 236 -26.09 -19.05 24.01
C ASP A 236 -27.13 -18.84 25.13
N ASP A 237 -28.41 -18.87 24.78
CA ASP A 237 -29.64 -18.51 25.53
C ASP A 237 -29.94 -19.28 26.85
N ARG A 238 -28.95 -19.97 27.42
CA ARG A 238 -29.12 -20.90 28.54
C ARG A 238 -28.12 -20.77 29.68
N TYR A 239 -27.11 -19.90 29.61
CA TYR A 239 -26.05 -19.80 30.61
C TYR A 239 -25.89 -18.38 31.18
N GLU A 240 -25.52 -18.30 32.45
CA GLU A 240 -25.37 -17.05 33.22
C GLU A 240 -24.10 -17.13 34.05
N VAL A 241 -23.38 -16.01 34.21
CA VAL A 241 -22.17 -15.95 35.04
C VAL A 241 -22.49 -15.23 36.34
N VAL A 242 -22.33 -15.94 37.45
CA VAL A 242 -22.48 -15.40 38.82
C VAL A 242 -21.25 -15.82 39.61
N ASP A 243 -20.64 -14.88 40.34
CA ASP A 243 -19.44 -15.08 41.16
C ASP A 243 -18.32 -15.88 40.43
N ASP A 244 -17.99 -15.47 39.20
CA ASP A 244 -17.01 -16.08 38.29
C ASP A 244 -17.27 -17.56 37.90
N ARG A 245 -18.52 -18.03 37.97
CA ARG A 245 -18.89 -19.40 37.57
C ARG A 245 -20.01 -19.44 36.54
N ILE A 246 -19.92 -20.38 35.61
CA ILE A 246 -20.96 -20.60 34.59
C ILE A 246 -22.11 -21.43 35.18
N PHE A 247 -23.21 -20.77 35.51
CA PHE A 247 -24.50 -21.37 35.86
C PHE A 247 -25.40 -21.54 34.62
N LYS A 248 -26.58 -22.13 34.80
CA LYS A 248 -27.57 -22.37 33.74
C LYS A 248 -28.94 -21.79 34.14
N ILE A 249 -29.52 -20.97 33.27
CA ILE A 249 -30.77 -20.22 33.50
C ILE A 249 -32.00 -21.15 33.52
N CYS A 250 -32.99 -20.78 34.36
CA CYS A 250 -34.35 -21.33 34.42
C CYS A 250 -35.37 -20.19 34.63
N SER A 251 -36.44 -20.16 33.82
CA SER A 251 -37.48 -19.12 33.84
C SER A 251 -38.52 -19.33 34.96
N LYS A 252 -38.89 -18.26 35.69
CA LYS A 252 -39.88 -18.32 36.77
C LYS A 252 -41.33 -18.27 36.28
N THR A 253 -42.08 -19.35 36.46
CA THR A 253 -43.54 -19.31 36.68
C THR A 253 -43.94 -20.35 37.73
N ASN A 254 -44.58 -19.88 38.81
CA ASN A 254 -45.08 -20.60 39.98
C ASN A 254 -44.07 -21.36 40.89
N SER A 255 -44.29 -21.17 42.21
CA SER A 255 -43.93 -22.00 43.37
C SER A 255 -42.65 -22.86 43.36
N GLN A 256 -41.71 -22.49 44.24
CA GLN A 256 -40.86 -23.39 45.04
C GLN A 256 -40.30 -24.67 44.35
N ASP A 257 -39.15 -24.56 43.68
CA ASP A 257 -37.88 -25.06 44.27
C ASP A 257 -36.65 -24.76 43.41
N THR A 258 -35.45 -25.01 43.95
CA THR A 258 -34.16 -24.67 43.34
C THR A 258 -33.64 -25.75 42.39
N CYS A 259 -33.20 -25.36 41.19
CA CYS A 259 -32.52 -26.23 40.23
C CYS A 259 -31.47 -25.47 39.40
N MET A 260 -30.42 -24.97 40.07
CA MET A 260 -29.18 -24.59 39.39
C MET A 260 -28.30 -25.85 39.23
N GLY A 261 -27.83 -26.14 38.01
CA GLY A 261 -26.92 -27.26 37.77
C GLY A 261 -25.52 -27.01 38.35
N LYS A 262 -24.71 -28.07 38.56
CA LYS A 262 -23.28 -27.93 38.92
C LYS A 262 -22.62 -26.93 37.95
N PRO A 263 -22.12 -25.78 38.43
CA PRO A 263 -21.56 -24.78 37.55
C PRO A 263 -20.17 -25.18 37.05
N PHE A 264 -19.68 -24.54 36.00
CA PHE A 264 -18.27 -24.65 35.63
C PHE A 264 -17.47 -23.50 36.24
N ASP A 265 -16.53 -23.84 37.12
CA ASP A 265 -15.67 -22.94 37.89
C ASP A 265 -14.62 -22.18 37.06
N PHE A 266 -14.56 -22.40 35.74
CA PHE A 266 -13.52 -21.87 34.85
C PHE A 266 -14.12 -21.27 33.56
N PRO A 267 -14.72 -20.07 33.61
CA PRO A 267 -15.18 -19.37 32.41
C PRO A 267 -14.06 -19.10 31.39
N CYS A 268 -12.80 -19.04 31.83
CA CYS A 268 -11.61 -19.05 30.96
C CYS A 268 -10.51 -19.96 31.54
N PHE A 269 -9.80 -20.70 30.69
CA PHE A 269 -8.65 -21.53 31.09
C PHE A 269 -7.60 -21.68 29.96
N GLN A 270 -6.33 -21.93 30.27
CA GLN A 270 -5.30 -22.22 29.27
C GLN A 270 -5.25 -23.71 28.93
N ILE A 271 -4.80 -24.05 27.72
CA ILE A 271 -4.43 -25.43 27.38
C ILE A 271 -2.97 -25.65 27.78
N ASP A 272 -2.77 -26.29 28.93
CA ASP A 272 -1.47 -26.77 29.40
C ASP A 272 -0.98 -28.02 28.63
N ASP A 273 0.22 -28.50 28.96
CA ASP A 273 0.85 -29.68 28.34
C ASP A 273 0.00 -30.96 28.46
N ASP A 274 -0.67 -31.17 29.59
CA ASP A 274 -1.45 -32.37 29.87
C ASP A 274 -2.83 -32.31 29.20
N LEU A 275 -3.46 -31.13 29.16
CA LEU A 275 -4.70 -30.90 28.44
C LEU A 275 -4.48 -30.92 26.91
N ALA A 276 -3.36 -30.40 26.41
CA ALA A 276 -3.00 -30.50 24.99
C ALA A 276 -2.75 -31.95 24.56
N PHE A 277 -2.08 -32.73 25.42
CA PHE A 277 -1.84 -34.14 25.21
C PHE A 277 -3.13 -34.97 25.31
N PHE A 278 -4.02 -34.66 26.27
CA PHE A 278 -5.37 -35.22 26.37
C PHE A 278 -6.18 -34.94 25.10
N ILE A 279 -6.19 -33.69 24.60
CA ILE A 279 -6.90 -33.34 23.37
C ILE A 279 -6.32 -34.06 22.15
N GLY A 280 -4.99 -34.16 22.02
CA GLY A 280 -4.34 -34.96 20.97
C GLY A 280 -4.74 -36.44 21.01
N THR A 281 -4.76 -37.02 22.21
CA THR A 281 -5.21 -38.39 22.46
C THR A 281 -6.70 -38.56 22.14
N PHE A 282 -7.55 -37.59 22.48
CA PHE A 282 -8.98 -37.60 22.18
C PHE A 282 -9.26 -37.46 20.67
N VAL A 283 -8.40 -36.77 19.91
CA VAL A 283 -8.45 -36.75 18.44
C VAL A 283 -8.19 -38.13 17.84
N ALA A 284 -7.41 -39.00 18.50
CA ALA A 284 -7.37 -40.42 18.15
C ALA A 284 -8.59 -41.19 18.74
N GLU A 285 -8.63 -41.39 20.06
CA GLU A 285 -9.47 -42.42 20.73
C GLU A 285 -10.79 -41.92 21.36
N GLY A 286 -11.05 -40.60 21.36
CA GLY A 286 -12.15 -40.00 22.13
C GLY A 286 -13.54 -40.00 21.47
N SER A 287 -14.59 -40.09 22.29
CA SER A 287 -16.01 -40.06 21.91
C SER A 287 -16.94 -39.36 22.93
N PHE A 288 -18.20 -39.09 22.56
CA PHE A 288 -19.19 -38.35 23.37
C PHE A 288 -20.51 -39.12 23.54
N GLN A 289 -21.21 -38.87 24.66
CA GLN A 289 -22.57 -39.32 24.94
C GLN A 289 -23.56 -38.13 24.98
N GLU A 290 -24.69 -38.25 24.27
CA GLU A 290 -25.61 -37.14 24.01
C GLU A 290 -27.05 -37.39 24.48
N SER A 291 -27.76 -36.29 24.73
CA SER A 291 -29.14 -36.23 25.17
C SER A 291 -29.94 -35.28 24.26
N LYS A 292 -31.28 -35.19 24.42
CA LYS A 292 -32.10 -34.18 23.73
C LYS A 292 -31.60 -32.73 23.91
N ASN A 293 -30.88 -32.44 24.99
CA ASN A 293 -30.32 -31.12 25.29
C ASN A 293 -28.82 -30.98 24.94
N GLY A 294 -28.24 -31.93 24.20
CA GLY A 294 -26.82 -31.95 23.79
C GLY A 294 -25.95 -32.95 24.58
N PRO A 295 -24.61 -32.95 24.37
CA PRO A 295 -23.69 -33.81 25.11
C PRO A 295 -23.71 -33.53 26.61
N HIS A 296 -23.46 -34.59 27.39
CA HIS A 296 -23.50 -34.56 28.86
C HIS A 296 -22.36 -35.35 29.53
N SER A 297 -21.81 -36.34 28.83
CA SER A 297 -20.61 -37.09 29.24
C SER A 297 -19.70 -37.40 28.03
N GLY A 298 -18.43 -37.68 28.31
CA GLY A 298 -17.43 -38.13 27.34
C GLY A 298 -16.77 -39.44 27.77
N ILE A 299 -16.30 -40.22 26.79
CA ILE A 299 -15.62 -41.50 27.00
C ILE A 299 -14.34 -41.54 26.17
N LEU A 300 -13.24 -41.91 26.81
CA LEU A 300 -12.03 -42.37 26.14
C LEU A 300 -11.91 -43.88 26.37
N THR A 301 -11.64 -44.61 25.29
CA THR A 301 -11.44 -46.07 25.29
C THR A 301 -9.96 -46.35 25.16
N PHE A 302 -9.41 -47.20 26.02
CA PHE A 302 -8.00 -47.58 26.01
C PHE A 302 -7.84 -49.10 26.17
N HIS A 303 -6.75 -49.66 25.64
CA HIS A 303 -6.33 -51.00 26.02
C HIS A 303 -5.91 -51.04 27.50
N ILE A 304 -6.01 -52.20 28.15
CA ILE A 304 -5.70 -52.33 29.58
C ILE A 304 -4.24 -51.95 29.92
N ASP A 305 -3.31 -52.18 28.98
CA ASP A 305 -1.88 -51.83 29.11
C ASP A 305 -1.61 -50.32 29.00
N GLU A 306 -2.52 -49.56 28.35
CA GLU A 306 -2.42 -48.10 28.19
C GLU A 306 -2.88 -47.35 29.47
N ARG A 307 -2.67 -47.98 30.62
CA ARG A 307 -3.05 -47.46 31.94
C ARG A 307 -2.46 -46.09 32.22
N ASP A 308 -1.21 -45.84 31.79
CA ASP A 308 -0.53 -44.56 32.02
C ASP A 308 -1.10 -43.43 31.16
N LEU A 309 -1.51 -43.74 29.93
CA LEU A 309 -2.23 -42.81 29.04
C LEU A 309 -3.57 -42.41 29.68
N SER A 310 -4.32 -43.41 30.16
CA SER A 310 -5.58 -43.25 30.88
C SER A 310 -5.43 -42.47 32.21
N LEU A 311 -4.36 -42.72 32.97
CA LEU A 311 -4.03 -41.97 34.20
C LEU A 311 -3.73 -40.50 33.91
N ARG A 312 -2.94 -40.21 32.87
CA ARG A 312 -2.61 -38.84 32.47
C ARG A 312 -3.85 -38.08 31.99
N CYS A 313 -4.75 -38.74 31.25
CA CYS A 313 -6.05 -38.18 30.88
C CYS A 313 -6.91 -37.84 32.10
N ARG A 314 -6.91 -38.67 33.16
CA ARG A 314 -7.60 -38.35 34.43
C ARG A 314 -7.00 -37.13 35.14
N GLN A 315 -5.68 -37.03 35.17
CA GLN A 315 -4.99 -35.90 35.81
C GLN A 315 -5.35 -34.56 35.16
N ALA A 316 -5.39 -34.51 33.82
CA ALA A 316 -5.81 -33.34 33.04
C ALA A 316 -7.28 -32.92 33.26
N LEU A 317 -8.17 -33.83 33.65
CA LEU A 317 -9.56 -33.51 33.98
C LEU A 317 -9.71 -33.05 35.44
N ARG A 318 -8.87 -33.56 36.35
CA ARG A 318 -8.92 -33.21 37.78
C ARG A 318 -8.47 -31.78 38.07
N SER A 319 -7.55 -31.21 37.29
CA SER A 319 -7.16 -29.79 37.40
C SER A 319 -8.35 -28.85 37.13
N LEU A 320 -9.23 -29.23 36.19
CA LEU A 320 -10.49 -28.54 35.89
C LEU A 320 -11.63 -28.87 36.88
N LYS A 321 -11.33 -29.49 38.04
CA LYS A 321 -12.28 -29.95 39.07
C LYS A 321 -13.34 -30.95 38.56
N ILE A 322 -13.11 -31.61 37.41
CA ILE A 322 -14.05 -32.57 36.83
C ILE A 322 -13.87 -33.95 37.46
N GLU A 323 -14.97 -34.49 38.01
CA GLU A 323 -15.04 -35.85 38.54
C GLU A 323 -15.06 -36.88 37.39
N THR A 324 -14.21 -37.90 37.49
CA THR A 324 -14.10 -38.99 36.50
C THR A 324 -14.44 -40.34 37.15
N ILE A 325 -15.21 -41.16 36.45
CA ILE A 325 -15.47 -42.56 36.82
C ILE A 325 -14.65 -43.45 35.88
N GLU A 326 -13.98 -44.47 36.42
CA GLU A 326 -13.31 -45.49 35.61
C GLU A 326 -14.10 -46.79 35.68
N THR A 327 -14.33 -47.41 34.52
CA THR A 327 -14.93 -48.73 34.43
C THR A 327 -14.05 -49.65 33.58
N LEU A 328 -14.05 -50.94 33.92
CA LEU A 328 -13.57 -52.00 33.04
C LEU A 328 -14.79 -52.52 32.28
N ARG A 329 -14.67 -52.68 30.96
CA ARG A 329 -15.72 -53.33 30.17
C ARG A 329 -15.87 -54.81 30.58
N PRO A 330 -17.00 -55.45 30.24
CA PRO A 330 -17.18 -56.89 30.45
C PRO A 330 -16.11 -57.77 29.78
N ASP A 331 -15.42 -57.26 28.75
CA ASP A 331 -14.28 -57.92 28.08
C ASP A 331 -13.00 -57.98 28.95
N LYS A 332 -12.89 -57.11 29.97
CA LYS A 332 -11.73 -56.89 30.85
C LYS A 332 -10.40 -56.53 30.16
N THR A 333 -10.33 -56.49 28.83
CA THR A 333 -9.19 -55.98 28.05
C THR A 333 -9.29 -54.49 27.79
N THR A 334 -10.50 -53.92 27.89
CA THR A 334 -10.79 -52.53 27.57
C THR A 334 -11.13 -51.74 28.83
N ARG A 335 -10.44 -50.60 29.04
CA ARG A 335 -10.70 -49.67 30.14
C ARG A 335 -11.31 -48.38 29.61
N GLU A 336 -12.36 -47.89 30.27
CA GLU A 336 -13.06 -46.67 29.89
C GLU A 336 -12.92 -45.58 30.96
N LEU A 337 -12.49 -44.39 30.53
CA LEU A 337 -12.50 -43.19 31.34
C LEU A 337 -13.76 -42.37 31.00
N HIS A 338 -14.73 -42.37 31.92
CA HIS A 338 -15.97 -41.62 31.84
C HIS A 338 -15.83 -40.30 32.62
N PHE A 339 -16.36 -39.21 32.09
CA PHE A 339 -16.49 -37.94 32.82
C PHE A 339 -17.85 -37.29 32.56
N HIS A 340 -18.48 -36.81 33.64
CA HIS A 340 -19.87 -36.32 33.62
C HIS A 340 -19.93 -34.82 33.94
N HIS A 341 -19.60 -33.99 32.95
CA HIS A 341 -19.68 -32.53 33.07
C HIS A 341 -20.22 -31.92 31.78
N SER A 342 -21.52 -31.62 31.76
CA SER A 342 -22.26 -31.30 30.52
C SER A 342 -21.76 -30.04 29.80
N ILE A 343 -21.30 -29.04 30.55
CA ILE A 343 -20.67 -27.82 30.02
C ILE A 343 -19.36 -28.18 29.30
N PHE A 344 -18.43 -28.87 29.98
CA PHE A 344 -17.12 -29.24 29.42
C PHE A 344 -17.19 -30.22 28.24
N CYS A 345 -18.15 -31.15 28.23
CA CYS A 345 -18.33 -32.06 27.09
C CYS A 345 -18.68 -31.32 25.79
N ARG A 346 -19.41 -30.20 25.89
CA ARG A 346 -19.71 -29.32 24.75
C ARG A 346 -18.48 -28.53 24.31
N ILE A 347 -17.72 -27.96 25.27
CA ILE A 347 -16.44 -27.27 25.03
C ILE A 347 -15.50 -28.18 24.22
N LEU A 348 -15.28 -29.41 24.69
CA LEU A 348 -14.39 -30.37 24.02
C LEU A 348 -14.89 -30.74 22.61
N LYS A 349 -16.20 -30.97 22.41
CA LYS A 349 -16.79 -31.23 21.08
C LYS A 349 -16.54 -30.08 20.10
N CYS A 350 -16.52 -28.83 20.59
CA CYS A 350 -16.19 -27.67 19.77
C CYS A 350 -14.70 -27.59 19.39
N LEU A 351 -13.79 -28.11 20.24
CA LEU A 351 -12.34 -28.11 19.99
C LEU A 351 -11.87 -29.15 18.95
N VAL A 352 -12.59 -30.26 18.77
CA VAL A 352 -12.14 -31.38 17.92
C VAL A 352 -13.21 -31.98 17.00
N GLY A 353 -14.45 -31.49 17.03
CA GLY A 353 -15.57 -32.11 16.33
C GLY A 353 -15.90 -33.51 16.88
N SER A 354 -16.47 -34.38 16.04
CA SER A 354 -16.81 -35.76 16.42
C SER A 354 -16.66 -36.74 15.24
N GLY A 355 -16.40 -38.02 15.55
CA GLY A 355 -16.26 -39.13 14.60
C GLY A 355 -15.01 -39.08 13.73
N ALA A 356 -14.30 -40.20 13.52
CA ALA A 356 -13.08 -40.24 12.70
C ALA A 356 -13.25 -39.71 11.25
N LYS A 357 -14.50 -39.66 10.76
CA LYS A 357 -14.91 -39.10 9.47
C LYS A 357 -15.64 -37.74 9.55
N THR A 358 -15.37 -36.96 10.59
CA THR A 358 -15.71 -35.51 10.69
C THR A 358 -14.84 -34.75 11.72
N LYS A 359 -14.03 -35.47 12.52
CA LYS A 359 -13.07 -34.96 13.52
C LYS A 359 -12.20 -33.87 12.91
N LYS A 360 -12.16 -32.72 13.59
CA LYS A 360 -11.52 -31.53 13.06
C LYS A 360 -10.90 -30.59 14.10
N LEU A 361 -9.60 -30.30 13.96
CA LEU A 361 -8.85 -29.41 14.85
C LEU A 361 -9.38 -27.98 14.79
N HIS A 362 -9.88 -27.51 15.93
CA HIS A 362 -10.38 -26.15 16.11
C HIS A 362 -9.26 -25.09 16.07
N PRO A 363 -9.64 -23.83 15.82
CA PRO A 363 -8.79 -22.65 15.93
C PRO A 363 -8.25 -22.30 17.31
N ILE A 364 -8.30 -23.19 18.28
CA ILE A 364 -7.49 -23.07 19.49
C ILE A 364 -6.25 -24.00 19.40
N LEU A 365 -6.22 -24.99 18.50
CA LEU A 365 -5.09 -25.93 18.35
C LEU A 365 -4.02 -25.48 17.34
N MET A 366 -4.38 -25.10 16.12
CA MET A 366 -3.40 -24.96 15.01
C MET A 366 -2.33 -23.84 15.11
N GLN A 367 -2.49 -22.80 15.94
CA GLN A 367 -1.45 -21.78 16.24
C GLN A 367 -0.71 -22.12 17.54
N GLN A 368 -1.08 -23.13 18.34
CA GLN A 368 -0.44 -23.39 19.64
C GLN A 368 1.09 -23.35 19.55
N SER A 369 1.75 -22.93 20.63
CA SER A 369 3.21 -22.75 20.66
C SER A 369 3.94 -23.97 20.08
N PRO A 370 5.15 -23.84 19.52
CA PRO A 370 5.85 -24.99 18.95
C PRO A 370 6.01 -26.16 19.95
N HIS A 371 6.04 -25.86 21.26
CA HIS A 371 5.95 -26.81 22.35
C HIS A 371 4.56 -27.47 22.47
N ILE A 372 3.49 -26.69 22.67
CA ILE A 372 2.12 -27.23 22.84
C ILE A 372 1.62 -27.95 21.57
N THR A 373 1.96 -27.43 20.38
CA THR A 373 1.75 -28.13 19.09
C THR A 373 2.47 -29.48 19.07
N LYS A 374 3.69 -29.56 19.60
CA LYS A 374 4.47 -30.81 19.65
C LYS A 374 3.93 -31.77 20.71
N CYS A 375 3.36 -31.29 21.82
CA CYS A 375 2.63 -32.11 22.79
C CYS A 375 1.31 -32.63 22.21
N PHE A 376 0.54 -31.81 21.48
CA PHE A 376 -0.63 -32.25 20.72
C PHE A 376 -0.27 -33.29 19.65
N LEU A 377 0.75 -33.03 18.82
CA LEU A 377 1.21 -33.97 17.78
C LEU A 377 1.76 -35.27 18.38
N ARG A 378 2.34 -35.23 19.59
CA ARG A 378 2.72 -36.43 20.36
C ARG A 378 1.51 -37.23 20.83
N GLY A 379 0.46 -36.58 21.33
CA GLY A 379 -0.81 -37.26 21.69
C GLY A 379 -1.48 -37.89 20.48
N LEU A 380 -1.53 -37.18 19.35
CA LEU A 380 -2.06 -37.70 18.08
C LEU A 380 -1.22 -38.87 17.52
N LEU A 381 0.11 -38.81 17.66
CA LEU A 381 1.02 -39.90 17.29
C LEU A 381 0.98 -41.08 18.27
N ALA A 382 0.45 -40.91 19.49
CA ALA A 382 0.36 -41.97 20.49
C ALA A 382 -0.78 -42.96 20.20
N GLY A 383 -1.87 -42.50 19.57
CA GLY A 383 -2.94 -43.36 19.03
C GLY A 383 -2.75 -43.72 17.55
N ASP A 384 -2.87 -42.73 16.65
CA ASP A 384 -2.90 -42.93 15.18
C ASP A 384 -1.51 -43.02 14.50
N GLY A 385 -0.41 -42.95 15.26
CA GLY A 385 0.95 -42.74 14.74
C GLY A 385 1.80 -43.99 14.55
N ALA A 386 2.79 -43.92 13.64
CA ALA A 386 3.83 -44.94 13.51
C ALA A 386 5.21 -44.34 13.19
N LYS A 387 6.23 -44.75 13.95
CA LYS A 387 7.64 -44.43 13.70
C LYS A 387 8.26 -45.48 12.79
N ARG A 388 8.86 -45.07 11.66
CA ARG A 388 9.64 -45.98 10.79
C ARG A 388 11.04 -46.26 11.36
N THR A 389 11.63 -47.34 10.87
CA THR A 389 13.06 -47.68 11.06
C THR A 389 14.02 -46.62 10.51
N ASP A 390 13.65 -45.85 9.47
CA ASP A 390 14.45 -44.75 8.93
C ASP A 390 14.31 -43.43 9.71
N GLY A 391 13.69 -43.48 10.89
CA GLY A 391 13.40 -42.30 11.72
C GLY A 391 12.29 -41.39 11.19
N SER A 392 11.79 -41.59 9.96
CA SER A 392 10.64 -40.83 9.47
C SER A 392 9.37 -41.21 10.22
N GLN A 393 8.51 -40.22 10.42
CA GLN A 393 7.20 -40.41 11.02
C GLN A 393 6.18 -40.65 9.92
N ILE A 394 5.25 -41.56 10.19
CA ILE A 394 4.03 -41.74 9.41
C ILE A 394 2.85 -41.37 10.29
N LEU A 395 2.00 -40.50 9.78
CA LEU A 395 0.62 -40.35 10.25
C LEU A 395 -0.31 -40.72 9.07
N LYS A 396 -1.20 -41.70 9.29
CA LYS A 396 -2.18 -42.15 8.30
C LYS A 396 -3.53 -41.56 8.67
N LEU A 397 -4.09 -40.69 7.84
CA LEU A 397 -5.39 -40.08 8.11
C LEU A 397 -6.39 -40.45 7.02
N ALA A 398 -7.59 -40.83 7.45
CA ALA A 398 -8.73 -41.11 6.59
C ALA A 398 -9.38 -39.82 6.03
N ASN A 399 -8.59 -38.75 5.84
CA ASN A 399 -9.07 -37.39 6.00
C ASN A 399 -8.09 -36.35 5.30
N GLU A 400 -8.53 -35.30 4.55
CA GLU A 400 -7.65 -34.37 3.72
C GLU A 400 -6.88 -33.19 4.39
N THR A 401 -7.45 -32.09 4.91
CA THR A 401 -6.66 -31.02 5.59
C THR A 401 -5.75 -31.47 6.71
N LEU A 402 -6.03 -32.04 7.89
CA LEU A 402 -4.96 -32.65 8.77
C LEU A 402 -3.92 -33.56 8.06
N ILE A 403 -3.99 -33.85 6.76
CA ILE A 403 -2.78 -34.01 5.94
C ILE A 403 -2.06 -32.67 5.57
N TRP A 404 -2.67 -31.74 4.83
CA TRP A 404 -2.27 -30.32 4.67
C TRP A 404 -2.02 -29.50 5.98
N GLN A 405 -2.94 -29.44 6.94
CA GLN A 405 -2.83 -29.03 8.36
C GLN A 405 -1.64 -29.64 9.07
N THR A 406 -1.42 -30.96 9.00
CA THR A 406 -0.19 -31.52 9.57
C THR A 406 1.01 -30.98 8.80
N ARG A 407 0.97 -30.91 7.46
CA ARG A 407 2.03 -30.26 6.67
C ARG A 407 2.29 -28.81 7.09
N THR A 408 1.29 -28.04 7.50
CA THR A 408 1.47 -26.68 8.02
C THR A 408 2.02 -26.68 9.45
N LEU A 409 1.51 -27.55 10.33
CA LEU A 409 2.13 -27.73 11.66
C LEU A 409 3.59 -28.16 11.52
N LEU A 410 3.96 -28.84 10.43
CA LEU A 410 5.32 -29.20 10.10
C LEU A 410 6.12 -28.04 9.48
N SER A 411 5.48 -27.12 8.74
CA SER A 411 6.15 -25.91 8.25
C SER A 411 6.59 -24.99 9.40
N LYS A 412 5.88 -24.99 10.55
CA LYS A 412 6.32 -24.34 11.81
C LYS A 412 7.72 -24.73 12.27
N PHE A 413 8.23 -25.89 11.83
CA PHE A 413 9.53 -26.43 12.19
C PHE A 413 10.49 -26.47 10.97
N GLY A 414 10.17 -25.78 9.88
CA GLY A 414 10.94 -25.77 8.62
C GLY A 414 10.81 -27.05 7.77
N TYR A 415 10.04 -28.05 8.18
CA TYR A 415 10.05 -29.35 7.51
C TYR A 415 9.23 -29.36 6.21
N THR A 416 9.89 -29.60 5.07
CA THR A 416 9.20 -30.11 3.88
C THR A 416 8.57 -31.47 4.21
N SER A 417 7.33 -31.69 3.80
CA SER A 417 6.62 -32.95 4.01
C SER A 417 6.04 -33.49 2.70
N ARG A 418 6.18 -34.80 2.50
CA ARG A 418 5.63 -35.48 1.32
C ARG A 418 4.23 -36.00 1.63
N ILE A 419 3.22 -35.38 1.03
CA ILE A 419 1.85 -35.89 1.02
C ILE A 419 1.70 -36.87 -0.14
N THR A 420 1.06 -38.01 0.11
CA THR A 420 0.68 -38.98 -0.92
C THR A 420 -0.77 -39.42 -0.75
N LYS A 421 -1.50 -39.57 -1.87
CA LYS A 421 -2.92 -39.94 -1.90
C LYS A 421 -3.04 -41.42 -2.27
N SER A 422 -3.40 -42.26 -1.28
CA SER A 422 -3.50 -43.71 -1.46
C SER A 422 -4.96 -44.18 -1.58
N LYS A 423 -5.11 -45.44 -2.00
CA LYS A 423 -6.31 -45.98 -2.65
C LYS A 423 -6.52 -47.46 -2.24
N ALA A 424 -7.35 -47.78 -1.24
CA ALA A 424 -7.50 -49.14 -0.71
C ALA A 424 -8.93 -49.46 -0.22
N ASP A 425 -9.48 -50.65 -0.55
CA ASP A 425 -10.77 -51.18 -0.09
C ASP A 425 -11.95 -50.20 -0.17
N ASN A 426 -12.05 -49.51 -1.32
CA ASN A 426 -13.03 -48.46 -1.57
C ASN A 426 -13.06 -47.33 -0.52
N LYS A 427 -11.95 -47.18 0.23
CA LYS A 427 -11.58 -46.05 1.07
C LYS A 427 -10.34 -45.39 0.42
N GLN A 428 -10.22 -44.09 0.54
CA GLN A 428 -8.92 -43.45 0.37
C GLN A 428 -8.16 -43.59 1.70
N ALA A 429 -6.87 -43.27 1.68
CA ALA A 429 -6.18 -42.71 2.84
C ALA A 429 -5.09 -41.75 2.35
N TRP A 430 -4.87 -40.63 3.03
CA TRP A 430 -3.63 -39.87 2.78
C TRP A 430 -2.55 -40.34 3.76
N THR A 431 -1.32 -40.27 3.29
CA THR A 431 -0.14 -40.46 4.13
C THR A 431 0.73 -39.23 4.01
N ILE A 432 1.06 -38.63 5.15
CA ILE A 432 2.13 -37.63 5.27
C ILE A 432 3.36 -38.29 5.86
N GLN A 433 4.50 -38.01 5.22
CA GLN A 433 5.81 -38.44 5.69
C GLN A 433 6.69 -37.21 5.94
N TRP A 434 7.33 -37.19 7.10
CA TRP A 434 8.30 -36.17 7.51
C TRP A 434 9.36 -36.77 8.42
N ARG A 435 10.39 -35.99 8.78
CA ARG A 435 11.38 -36.32 9.81
C ARG A 435 11.40 -35.19 10.84
N TRP A 436 11.80 -35.50 12.08
CA TRP A 436 12.06 -34.50 13.12
C TRP A 436 13.46 -33.87 13.00
N SER A 437 14.19 -34.15 11.92
CA SER A 437 15.51 -33.60 11.59
C SER A 437 15.53 -33.10 10.13
N SER A 438 16.37 -32.10 9.86
CA SER A 438 16.50 -31.37 8.59
C SER A 438 17.44 -32.04 7.56
N GLU A 439 17.83 -33.29 7.78
CA GLU A 439 18.83 -33.96 6.93
C GLU A 439 18.24 -34.47 5.60
N GLY A 440 18.60 -33.79 4.51
CA GLY A 440 18.77 -34.40 3.19
C GLY A 440 18.13 -33.68 2.00
N TYR A 441 17.00 -32.99 2.21
CA TYR A 441 16.20 -32.40 1.10
C TYR A 441 15.50 -31.07 1.43
N THR A 442 15.62 -30.56 2.66
CA THR A 442 15.07 -29.26 3.09
C THR A 442 16.09 -28.15 2.88
N ASP A 443 15.77 -27.20 2.01
CA ASP A 443 16.33 -25.84 2.08
C ASP A 443 15.24 -24.92 2.65
N SER A 444 15.54 -24.24 3.74
CA SER A 444 14.59 -23.42 4.50
C SER A 444 15.29 -22.50 5.49
N ASP A 445 14.80 -21.29 5.64
CA ASP A 445 15.16 -20.38 6.73
C ASP A 445 14.01 -20.20 7.73
N ASN A 446 14.17 -19.29 8.69
CA ASN A 446 13.20 -19.02 9.75
C ASN A 446 11.86 -18.42 9.25
N ARG A 447 11.70 -18.16 7.95
CA ARG A 447 10.51 -17.54 7.33
C ARG A 447 9.98 -18.34 6.13
N TYR A 448 10.86 -18.97 5.35
CA TYR A 448 10.49 -19.67 4.11
C TYR A 448 11.10 -21.07 4.00
N VAL A 449 10.31 -21.98 3.45
CA VAL A 449 10.70 -23.30 2.92
C VAL A 449 10.79 -23.20 1.40
N TYR A 450 11.95 -23.51 0.83
CA TYR A 450 12.23 -23.32 -0.58
C TYR A 450 11.83 -24.54 -1.41
N LEU A 451 10.93 -24.35 -2.39
CA LEU A 451 10.39 -25.40 -3.24
C LEU A 451 11.04 -25.35 -4.64
N PRO A 452 12.03 -26.22 -4.95
CA PRO A 452 12.72 -26.16 -6.24
C PRO A 452 11.80 -26.47 -7.42
N ILE A 453 11.99 -25.76 -8.53
CA ILE A 453 11.19 -25.90 -9.76
C ILE A 453 11.72 -27.09 -10.59
N LYS A 454 10.83 -28.05 -10.86
CA LYS A 454 11.11 -29.24 -11.68
C LYS A 454 11.02 -28.96 -13.17
N ASN A 455 9.95 -28.28 -13.58
CA ASN A 455 9.56 -28.10 -14.97
C ASN A 455 8.78 -26.79 -15.15
N ILE A 456 8.84 -26.23 -16.36
CA ILE A 456 8.09 -25.04 -16.78
C ILE A 456 7.44 -25.35 -18.13
N GLU A 457 6.17 -24.97 -18.31
CA GLU A 457 5.40 -25.18 -19.52
C GLU A 457 4.74 -23.86 -19.96
N THR A 458 4.47 -23.70 -21.26
CA THR A 458 3.83 -22.51 -21.83
C THR A 458 2.67 -22.87 -22.74
N LYS A 459 1.66 -22.01 -22.82
CA LYS A 459 0.45 -22.20 -23.64
C LYS A 459 -0.15 -20.85 -24.04
N HIS A 460 -0.69 -20.73 -25.25
CA HIS A 460 -1.58 -19.62 -25.61
C HIS A 460 -2.99 -19.80 -25.01
N TYR A 461 -3.55 -18.73 -24.45
CA TYR A 461 -4.81 -18.72 -23.72
C TYR A 461 -5.66 -17.51 -24.11
N ASP A 462 -6.84 -17.82 -24.65
CA ASP A 462 -7.95 -16.90 -24.89
C ASP A 462 -9.07 -17.29 -23.92
N GLY A 463 -9.49 -16.38 -23.04
CA GLY A 463 -10.43 -16.71 -21.98
C GLY A 463 -10.55 -15.71 -20.84
N PRO A 464 -11.52 -15.93 -19.93
CA PRO A 464 -11.70 -15.11 -18.75
C PRO A 464 -10.53 -15.25 -17.78
N VAL A 465 -10.25 -14.19 -17.03
CA VAL A 465 -9.23 -14.11 -15.98
C VAL A 465 -9.95 -13.85 -14.65
N PHE A 466 -9.63 -14.52 -13.53
CA PHE A 466 -10.31 -14.36 -12.22
C PHE A 466 -9.35 -14.01 -11.08
N ASN A 467 -9.80 -13.25 -10.07
CA ASN A 467 -8.97 -13.01 -8.88
C ASN A 467 -9.71 -12.73 -7.56
N PHE A 468 -8.97 -12.49 -6.47
CA PHE A 468 -9.42 -12.29 -5.09
C PHE A 468 -8.27 -11.76 -4.21
N GLU A 469 -8.49 -11.58 -2.90
CA GLU A 469 -7.51 -11.14 -1.91
C GLU A 469 -7.78 -11.71 -0.49
N VAL A 470 -6.92 -11.41 0.53
CA VAL A 470 -6.78 -12.21 1.78
C VAL A 470 -6.21 -11.49 3.01
N GLU A 471 -6.82 -11.62 4.20
CA GLU A 471 -6.42 -10.97 5.47
C GLU A 471 -4.87 -10.94 5.84
N GLU A 472 -4.41 -10.07 6.76
CA GLU A 472 -3.00 -9.74 7.17
C GLU A 472 -1.79 -9.93 6.24
N ASP A 473 -2.03 -9.94 4.95
CA ASP A 473 -1.05 -9.84 3.90
C ASP A 473 -1.93 -9.91 2.67
N HIS A 474 -2.31 -8.80 2.07
CA HIS A 474 -2.55 -8.89 0.65
C HIS A 474 -1.18 -9.33 -0.03
N SER A 475 -0.74 -10.59 -0.13
CA SER A 475 0.50 -11.10 -0.81
C SER A 475 0.53 -12.30 -1.86
N TYR A 476 -0.49 -12.59 -2.70
CA TYR A 476 -0.49 -13.58 -3.80
C TYR A 476 0.10 -14.98 -3.55
N VAL A 477 -0.06 -15.59 -2.37
CA VAL A 477 0.11 -17.06 -2.29
C VAL A 477 -1.03 -17.78 -3.05
N SER A 478 -2.27 -17.27 -3.18
CA SER A 478 -3.28 -16.94 -2.14
C SER A 478 -3.43 -15.60 -1.34
N ASP A 479 -3.51 -14.36 -1.93
CA ASP A 479 -3.68 -12.93 -1.37
C ASP A 479 -3.72 -11.57 -2.31
N VAL A 480 -2.92 -10.43 -2.13
CA VAL A 480 -2.77 -8.91 -2.64
C VAL A 480 -3.70 -7.60 -2.33
N ILE A 481 -3.29 -6.39 -1.71
CA ILE A 481 -3.98 -5.17 -0.90
C ILE A 481 -4.87 -3.91 -1.50
N LEU A 482 -5.31 -2.84 -0.75
CA LEU A 482 -6.39 -1.78 -0.99
C LEU A 482 -6.12 -0.21 -0.72
N HIS A 483 -7.03 0.77 -1.10
CA HIS A 483 -7.09 2.28 -0.86
C HIS A 483 -8.39 3.03 -1.40
N ASN A 484 -9.09 4.01 -0.75
CA ASN A 484 -10.44 4.56 -1.19
C ASN A 484 -10.74 6.10 -1.00
N CYS A 485 -12.01 6.51 -0.73
CA CYS A 485 -12.50 7.89 -0.42
C CYS A 485 -13.77 7.88 0.49
N GLU A 486 -14.00 8.92 1.30
CA GLU A 486 -15.34 9.24 1.87
C GLU A 486 -15.99 10.42 1.13
N MET A 487 -17.32 10.43 1.00
CA MET A 487 -18.14 11.48 0.41
C MET A 487 -19.17 12.05 1.40
N TYR A 488 -19.51 13.33 1.27
CA TYR A 488 -20.66 13.93 1.96
C TYR A 488 -21.88 14.00 1.02
N ILE A 489 -22.93 13.23 1.32
CA ILE A 489 -24.26 13.34 0.70
C ILE A 489 -25.00 14.56 1.27
N CYS A 490 -25.82 15.23 0.45
CA CYS A 490 -26.83 16.19 0.88
C CYS A 490 -28.27 15.73 0.50
N GLU A 491 -29.28 16.18 1.25
CA GLU A 491 -30.67 15.72 1.13
C GLU A 491 -31.42 16.31 -0.08
N GLN A 492 -31.07 17.53 -0.48
CA GLN A 492 -31.53 18.22 -1.69
C GLN A 492 -30.36 18.29 -2.70
N GLU A 493 -30.62 18.79 -3.91
CA GLU A 493 -29.57 19.02 -4.90
C GLU A 493 -28.40 19.86 -4.35
N ALA A 494 -27.19 19.55 -4.83
CA ALA A 494 -25.95 19.97 -4.18
C ALA A 494 -25.61 21.46 -4.38
N ASP A 495 -26.24 22.13 -5.34
CA ASP A 495 -26.21 23.59 -5.54
C ASP A 495 -27.02 24.36 -4.48
N VAL A 496 -28.04 23.74 -3.87
CA VAL A 496 -28.90 24.37 -2.87
C VAL A 496 -28.16 24.60 -1.55
N LYS A 497 -27.79 25.87 -1.27
CA LYS A 497 -27.02 26.30 -0.08
C LYS A 497 -27.91 27.00 0.95
N ASN A 498 -28.72 26.21 1.67
CA ASN A 498 -29.61 26.68 2.75
C ASN A 498 -29.32 25.93 4.08
N THR A 499 -29.95 26.36 5.18
CA THR A 499 -29.69 25.80 6.52
C THR A 499 -30.12 24.34 6.69
N SER A 500 -31.17 23.88 5.97
CA SER A 500 -31.58 22.47 6.01
C SER A 500 -30.60 21.59 5.25
N ASN A 501 -30.26 21.95 4.00
CA ASN A 501 -29.28 21.24 3.17
C ASN A 501 -27.82 21.45 3.61
N ASN A 502 -27.57 22.19 4.69
CA ASN A 502 -26.27 22.26 5.35
C ASN A 502 -25.95 20.94 6.09
N LYS A 503 -26.98 20.21 6.53
CA LYS A 503 -26.85 18.83 7.00
C LYS A 503 -26.21 18.00 5.88
N ARG A 504 -25.25 17.18 6.26
CA ARG A 504 -24.43 16.38 5.36
C ARG A 504 -24.25 15.02 5.99
N ASN A 505 -24.47 14.01 5.16
CA ASN A 505 -24.51 12.62 5.56
C ASN A 505 -23.26 11.93 4.96
N HIS A 506 -22.56 11.11 5.73
CA HIS A 506 -21.37 10.42 5.23
C HIS A 506 -21.75 9.24 4.31
N LEU A 507 -20.88 8.93 3.33
CA LEU A 507 -20.96 7.77 2.44
C LEU A 507 -19.55 7.34 2.06
N ILE A 508 -19.18 6.08 2.28
CA ILE A 508 -17.88 5.56 1.85
C ILE A 508 -17.98 5.02 0.43
N VAL A 509 -17.02 5.39 -0.43
CA VAL A 509 -16.97 4.96 -1.84
C VAL A 509 -15.63 4.30 -2.15
N LEU A 510 -15.69 3.10 -2.71
CA LEU A 510 -14.54 2.31 -3.13
C LEU A 510 -14.56 2.12 -4.65
N ALA A 511 -13.41 2.04 -5.31
CA ALA A 511 -13.31 1.54 -6.68
C ALA A 511 -13.46 0.00 -6.76
N LYS A 512 -13.55 -0.59 -7.96
CA LYS A 512 -13.48 -2.05 -8.22
C LYS A 512 -12.42 -2.48 -9.25
N ASN A 513 -12.09 -1.62 -10.20
CA ASN A 513 -11.11 -1.90 -11.27
C ASN A 513 -10.45 -0.58 -11.73
N ASP A 514 -9.63 -0.61 -12.79
CA ASP A 514 -8.93 0.60 -13.32
C ASP A 514 -9.92 1.69 -13.74
N GLN A 515 -11.08 1.30 -14.26
CA GLN A 515 -12.16 2.23 -14.58
C GLN A 515 -12.84 2.76 -13.31
N GLY A 516 -12.92 1.97 -12.24
CA GLY A 516 -13.40 2.40 -10.92
C GLY A 516 -12.57 3.54 -10.32
N ILE A 517 -11.26 3.60 -10.58
CA ILE A 517 -10.41 4.73 -10.17
C ILE A 517 -10.83 5.99 -10.91
N LYS A 518 -11.04 5.90 -12.23
CA LYS A 518 -11.50 7.02 -13.06
C LYS A 518 -12.90 7.48 -12.68
N ASP A 519 -13.80 6.53 -12.41
CA ASP A 519 -15.14 6.81 -11.91
C ASP A 519 -15.09 7.49 -10.52
N LEU A 520 -14.14 7.13 -9.66
CA LEU A 520 -13.91 7.76 -8.36
C LEU A 520 -13.24 9.15 -8.47
N MET A 521 -12.23 9.32 -9.33
CA MET A 521 -11.61 10.63 -9.62
C MET A 521 -12.65 11.61 -10.16
N GLY A 522 -13.52 11.16 -11.08
CA GLY A 522 -14.66 11.93 -11.57
C GLY A 522 -15.64 12.29 -10.46
N LEU A 523 -16.02 11.33 -9.60
CA LEU A 523 -16.96 11.56 -8.48
C LEU A 523 -16.40 12.53 -7.41
N VAL A 524 -15.09 12.47 -7.12
CA VAL A 524 -14.40 13.44 -6.26
C VAL A 524 -14.39 14.82 -6.90
N SER A 525 -14.08 14.90 -8.20
CA SER A 525 -14.06 16.15 -8.96
C SER A 525 -15.44 16.83 -9.02
N GLU A 526 -16.50 16.02 -9.09
CA GLU A 526 -17.89 16.46 -9.12
C GLU A 526 -18.33 17.02 -7.75
N SER A 527 -18.03 16.32 -6.65
CA SER A 527 -18.35 16.81 -5.30
C SER A 527 -17.54 18.06 -4.89
N ASN A 528 -16.42 18.31 -5.57
CA ASN A 528 -15.55 19.50 -5.45
C ASN A 528 -15.88 20.62 -6.46
N ARG A 529 -17.04 20.60 -7.14
CA ARG A 529 -17.45 21.76 -7.96
C ARG A 529 -17.77 23.00 -7.10
N PRO A 530 -17.54 24.24 -7.59
CA PRO A 530 -17.81 25.47 -6.84
C PRO A 530 -19.29 25.68 -6.47
N ASP A 531 -20.20 25.23 -7.33
CA ASP A 531 -21.64 25.26 -7.08
C ASP A 531 -22.04 24.21 -6.03
N TYR A 532 -21.41 23.03 -6.00
CA TYR A 532 -21.73 22.00 -5.00
C TYR A 532 -21.08 22.22 -3.64
N PHE A 533 -19.83 22.68 -3.58
CA PHE A 533 -19.09 22.92 -2.34
C PHE A 533 -19.77 24.00 -1.46
N TYR A 534 -19.92 23.73 -0.17
CA TYR A 534 -20.50 24.69 0.78
C TYR A 534 -19.61 25.00 1.99
N ARG A 535 -19.25 23.97 2.79
CA ARG A 535 -18.19 24.04 3.82
C ARG A 535 -17.21 22.86 3.77
N LYS A 536 -17.59 21.81 3.05
CA LYS A 536 -16.85 20.62 2.61
C LYS A 536 -17.36 20.35 1.17
N PRO A 537 -16.65 19.57 0.33
CA PRO A 537 -17.24 19.04 -0.90
C PRO A 537 -18.49 18.21 -0.56
N ARG A 538 -19.47 18.15 -1.45
CA ARG A 538 -20.71 17.38 -1.25
C ARG A 538 -21.39 17.04 -2.57
N ILE A 539 -22.23 16.02 -2.59
CA ILE A 539 -22.93 15.58 -3.80
C ILE A 539 -24.30 14.95 -3.46
N HIS A 540 -25.31 15.21 -4.28
CA HIS A 540 -26.61 14.54 -4.14
C HIS A 540 -26.58 13.17 -4.85
N LEU A 541 -27.40 12.20 -4.43
CA LEU A 541 -27.46 10.85 -5.02
C LEU A 541 -27.69 10.85 -6.53
N ALA A 542 -28.41 11.85 -7.06
CA ALA A 542 -28.60 12.05 -8.49
C ALA A 542 -27.26 12.26 -9.24
N GLY A 543 -26.27 12.92 -8.63
CA GLY A 543 -24.92 13.09 -9.15
C GLY A 543 -24.02 11.86 -8.98
N ILE A 544 -24.31 10.97 -8.02
CA ILE A 544 -23.57 9.70 -7.86
C ILE A 544 -24.04 8.63 -8.86
N ALA A 545 -25.34 8.63 -9.19
CA ALA A 545 -25.97 7.62 -10.05
C ALA A 545 -25.27 7.38 -11.43
N PRO A 546 -24.75 8.39 -12.16
CA PRO A 546 -24.06 8.20 -13.44
C PRO A 546 -22.73 7.45 -13.35
N PHE A 547 -22.09 7.49 -12.17
CA PHE A 547 -20.87 6.72 -11.88
C PHE A 547 -21.24 5.33 -11.34
N ALA A 548 -22.16 5.27 -10.38
CA ALA A 548 -22.57 4.02 -9.74
C ALA A 548 -23.17 2.99 -10.74
N LYS A 549 -23.98 3.45 -11.71
CA LYS A 549 -24.56 2.61 -12.77
C LYS A 549 -23.53 1.89 -13.66
N ARG A 550 -22.26 2.29 -13.62
CA ARG A 550 -21.16 1.64 -14.37
C ARG A 550 -20.71 0.33 -13.71
N GLY A 551 -21.08 0.09 -12.45
CA GLY A 551 -20.75 -1.13 -11.71
C GLY A 551 -19.31 -1.22 -11.18
N ASN A 552 -18.48 -0.19 -11.40
CA ASN A 552 -17.07 -0.17 -11.03
C ASN A 552 -16.80 0.40 -9.62
N LEU A 553 -17.84 0.63 -8.81
CA LEU A 553 -17.75 1.23 -7.47
C LEU A 553 -18.45 0.35 -6.42
N ILE A 554 -18.05 0.48 -5.15
CA ILE A 554 -18.73 -0.06 -3.97
C ILE A 554 -19.09 1.10 -3.04
N PHE A 555 -20.23 0.98 -2.36
CA PHE A 555 -20.81 2.00 -1.49
C PHE A 555 -21.13 1.41 -0.11
N LEU A 556 -20.65 2.05 0.96
CA LEU A 556 -20.97 1.67 2.34
C LEU A 556 -21.72 2.82 3.04
N THR A 557 -22.60 2.52 4.00
CA THR A 557 -23.44 3.54 4.67
C THR A 557 -22.70 4.51 5.60
N ALA A 558 -21.38 4.39 5.74
CA ALA A 558 -20.54 5.22 6.61
C ALA A 558 -20.90 5.13 8.11
N CYS A 559 -20.33 6.07 8.88
CA CYS A 559 -20.43 6.16 10.33
C CYS A 559 -21.84 6.56 10.82
N ILE A 560 -21.98 6.85 12.11
CA ILE A 560 -23.26 7.33 12.67
C ILE A 560 -23.78 8.62 12.02
N ALA A 561 -22.91 9.39 11.33
CA ALA A 561 -23.31 10.53 10.51
C ALA A 561 -23.73 10.16 9.08
N GLY A 562 -23.92 8.88 8.75
CA GLY A 562 -24.48 8.43 7.46
C GLY A 562 -26.00 8.62 7.36
N GLU A 563 -26.54 8.69 6.12
CA GLU A 563 -27.97 9.01 5.91
C GLU A 563 -28.88 7.99 6.61
N LEU A 564 -28.54 6.71 6.52
CA LEU A 564 -29.34 5.64 7.11
C LEU A 564 -29.27 5.67 8.66
N PRO A 565 -28.09 5.61 9.31
CA PRO A 565 -27.98 5.76 10.77
C PRO A 565 -28.68 6.98 11.36
N MET A 566 -28.47 8.19 10.80
CA MET A 566 -29.10 9.41 11.32
C MET A 566 -30.62 9.39 11.24
N SER A 567 -31.17 8.80 10.18
CA SER A 567 -32.61 8.79 9.91
C SER A 567 -33.42 7.86 10.82
N LEU A 568 -32.78 6.96 11.57
CA LEU A 568 -33.45 6.07 12.51
C LEU A 568 -34.02 6.80 13.74
N PHE A 569 -33.49 7.99 14.05
CA PHE A 569 -33.78 8.73 15.27
C PHE A 569 -34.75 9.91 15.06
N SER A 570 -35.58 10.21 16.08
CA SER A 570 -36.44 11.40 16.14
C SER A 570 -35.61 12.66 16.40
N ASP A 571 -34.73 12.61 17.40
CA ASP A 571 -33.63 13.56 17.63
C ASP A 571 -32.30 12.80 17.73
N PHE A 572 -31.48 12.91 16.69
CA PHE A 572 -30.16 12.27 16.62
C PHE A 572 -29.13 12.90 17.58
N ARG A 573 -29.26 14.20 17.93
CA ARG A 573 -28.32 14.84 18.86
C ARG A 573 -28.63 14.42 20.29
N ALA A 574 -29.91 14.35 20.65
CA ALA A 574 -30.33 13.78 21.94
C ALA A 574 -29.93 12.30 22.05
N ALA A 575 -30.09 11.52 20.98
CA ALA A 575 -29.62 10.13 20.91
C ALA A 575 -28.09 10.00 21.12
N ILE A 576 -27.29 10.89 20.52
CA ILE A 576 -25.84 10.93 20.76
C ILE A 576 -25.56 11.16 22.25
N MET A 577 -26.19 12.17 22.85
CA MET A 577 -25.96 12.56 24.25
C MET A 577 -26.38 11.45 25.24
N GLY A 578 -27.54 10.84 25.05
CA GLY A 578 -28.00 9.71 25.87
C GLY A 578 -27.16 8.44 25.67
N GLY A 579 -26.54 8.27 24.50
CA GLY A 579 -25.68 7.13 24.17
C GLY A 579 -24.21 7.24 24.62
N ARG A 580 -23.76 8.35 25.22
CA ARG A 580 -22.31 8.54 25.52
C ARG A 580 -21.77 7.61 26.60
N ASN A 581 -22.60 7.24 27.57
CA ASN A 581 -22.20 6.43 28.73
C ASN A 581 -22.08 4.92 28.43
N GLY A 582 -21.85 4.53 27.17
CA GLY A 582 -21.72 3.14 26.72
C GLY A 582 -23.00 2.30 26.72
N HIS A 583 -24.09 2.79 27.32
CA HIS A 583 -25.38 2.10 27.41
C HIS A 583 -26.32 2.56 26.30
N ALA A 584 -27.04 1.61 25.68
CA ALA A 584 -27.92 1.91 24.53
C ALA A 584 -29.24 2.58 24.92
N ASP A 585 -29.72 2.41 26.16
CA ASP A 585 -31.09 2.78 26.56
C ASP A 585 -31.37 4.28 26.43
N GLY A 586 -30.40 5.14 26.79
CA GLY A 586 -30.50 6.59 26.62
C GLY A 586 -30.50 7.06 25.16
N ALA A 587 -30.01 6.25 24.22
CA ALA A 587 -30.18 6.49 22.79
C ALA A 587 -31.50 5.92 22.25
N ARG A 588 -31.99 4.82 22.87
CA ARG A 588 -33.19 4.08 22.44
C ARG A 588 -34.50 4.84 22.69
N GLU A 589 -34.54 5.75 23.66
CA GLU A 589 -35.66 6.70 23.85
C GLU A 589 -35.96 7.53 22.58
N TYR A 590 -34.92 7.85 21.80
CA TYR A 590 -35.02 8.67 20.59
C TYR A 590 -35.14 7.86 19.30
N LEU A 591 -35.24 6.53 19.36
CA LEU A 591 -35.44 5.68 18.18
C LEU A 591 -36.88 5.83 17.66
N ARG A 592 -37.08 6.07 16.36
CA ARG A 592 -38.43 6.29 15.79
C ARG A 592 -39.30 5.03 15.93
N PRO A 593 -40.58 5.12 16.34
CA PRO A 593 -41.47 3.94 16.39
C PRO A 593 -41.59 3.16 15.07
N ASN A 594 -41.37 3.81 13.93
CA ASN A 594 -41.37 3.22 12.59
C ASN A 594 -39.96 3.15 11.94
N TRP A 595 -38.89 3.12 12.74
CA TRP A 595 -37.49 3.17 12.25
C TRP A 595 -37.20 2.12 11.16
N LYS A 596 -37.79 0.93 11.26
CA LYS A 596 -37.65 -0.15 10.25
C LYS A 596 -38.11 0.28 8.86
N ASP A 597 -39.26 0.92 8.76
CA ASP A 597 -39.84 1.29 7.46
C ASP A 597 -39.11 2.49 6.84
N VAL A 598 -38.64 3.43 7.68
CA VAL A 598 -37.71 4.49 7.27
C VAL A 598 -36.41 3.90 6.75
N GLY A 599 -35.81 2.94 7.48
CA GLY A 599 -34.57 2.28 7.09
C GLY A 599 -34.69 1.49 5.78
N LYS A 600 -35.77 0.71 5.62
CA LYS A 600 -36.08 0.00 4.37
C LYS A 600 -36.26 0.95 3.18
N ALA A 601 -36.93 2.09 3.37
CA ALA A 601 -37.11 3.09 2.32
C ALA A 601 -35.76 3.68 1.85
N ILE A 602 -34.85 4.01 2.79
CA ILE A 602 -33.50 4.51 2.47
C ILE A 602 -32.65 3.41 1.83
N ILE A 603 -32.74 2.17 2.29
CA ILE A 603 -32.04 1.04 1.66
C ILE A 603 -32.54 0.82 0.22
N HIS A 604 -33.85 0.90 -0.04
CA HIS A 604 -34.38 0.80 -1.40
C HIS A 604 -33.95 1.98 -2.30
N LYS A 605 -33.93 3.22 -1.76
CA LYS A 605 -33.36 4.42 -2.42
C LYS A 605 -31.89 4.21 -2.81
N HIS A 606 -31.09 3.63 -1.92
CA HIS A 606 -29.67 3.37 -2.16
C HIS A 606 -29.45 2.20 -3.14
N ILE A 607 -30.19 1.09 -3.02
CA ILE A 607 -30.16 -0.01 -4.00
C ILE A 607 -30.50 0.49 -5.41
N ALA A 608 -31.51 1.36 -5.56
CA ALA A 608 -31.89 1.94 -6.85
C ALA A 608 -30.83 2.90 -7.43
N THR A 609 -29.96 3.46 -6.59
CA THR A 609 -28.86 4.35 -7.00
C THR A 609 -27.58 3.56 -7.32
N PHE A 610 -27.22 2.62 -6.46
CA PHE A 610 -25.92 1.96 -6.42
C PHE A 610 -25.89 0.58 -7.06
N GLY A 611 -27.04 -0.11 -7.12
CA GLY A 611 -27.12 -1.54 -7.43
C GLY A 611 -26.93 -2.42 -6.19
N LYS A 612 -27.72 -3.50 -6.07
CA LYS A 612 -27.74 -4.33 -4.85
C LYS A 612 -26.40 -5.00 -4.56
N ASP A 613 -25.68 -5.43 -5.59
CA ASP A 613 -24.39 -6.13 -5.47
C ASP A 613 -23.18 -5.20 -5.26
N ASN A 614 -23.44 -3.90 -5.06
CA ASN A 614 -22.42 -2.85 -4.87
C ASN A 614 -22.60 -2.09 -3.54
N TYR A 615 -23.59 -2.44 -2.72
CA TYR A 615 -24.01 -1.63 -1.56
C TYR A 615 -24.06 -2.44 -0.27
N TYR A 616 -23.56 -1.87 0.82
CA TYR A 616 -23.32 -2.55 2.09
C TYR A 616 -23.71 -1.68 3.29
N LEU A 617 -24.24 -2.30 4.34
CA LEU A 617 -24.60 -1.62 5.60
C LEU A 617 -23.40 -1.58 6.54
N GLU A 618 -22.80 -0.40 6.71
CA GLU A 618 -21.62 -0.20 7.55
C GLU A 618 -21.98 -0.16 9.04
N LEU A 619 -21.25 -0.96 9.80
CA LEU A 619 -21.38 -1.12 11.24
C LEU A 619 -20.13 -0.55 11.90
N GLN A 620 -20.31 0.40 12.82
CA GLN A 620 -19.25 1.01 13.60
C GLN A 620 -19.57 0.96 15.09
N ASN A 621 -18.56 0.67 15.92
CA ASN A 621 -18.71 0.60 17.37
C ASN A 621 -17.36 0.79 18.07
N THR A 622 -17.05 2.03 18.41
CA THR A 622 -15.94 2.43 19.28
C THR A 622 -16.33 2.35 20.77
N GLY A 623 -17.44 1.69 21.11
CA GLY A 623 -17.96 1.49 22.46
C GLY A 623 -18.96 2.54 22.95
N MET A 624 -19.60 3.28 22.05
CA MET A 624 -20.70 4.20 22.38
C MET A 624 -22.07 3.49 22.30
N GLY A 625 -22.98 3.83 23.19
CA GLY A 625 -24.32 3.23 23.26
C GLY A 625 -25.18 3.50 22.02
N ILE A 626 -25.08 4.71 21.43
CA ILE A 626 -25.76 5.01 20.16
C ILE A 626 -25.21 4.15 19.00
N GLN A 627 -23.90 3.93 18.94
CA GLN A 627 -23.30 3.06 17.93
C GLN A 627 -23.74 1.61 18.10
N ALA A 628 -23.79 1.09 19.33
CA ALA A 628 -24.33 -0.23 19.61
C ALA A 628 -25.79 -0.37 19.12
N LEU A 629 -26.64 0.62 19.40
CA LEU A 629 -28.03 0.66 18.95
C LEU A 629 -28.18 0.77 17.43
N VAL A 630 -27.34 1.58 16.76
CA VAL A 630 -27.29 1.63 15.29
C VAL A 630 -26.90 0.27 14.72
N VAL A 631 -25.93 -0.41 15.34
CA VAL A 631 -25.50 -1.76 14.93
C VAL A 631 -26.59 -2.82 15.12
N GLU A 632 -27.40 -2.74 16.19
CA GLU A 632 -28.62 -3.55 16.34
C GLU A 632 -29.58 -3.30 15.16
N CYS A 633 -29.93 -2.03 14.91
CA CYS A 633 -30.90 -1.66 13.89
C CYS A 633 -30.47 -2.06 12.47
N LEU A 634 -29.19 -1.88 12.13
CA LEU A 634 -28.64 -2.24 10.82
C LEU A 634 -28.56 -3.76 10.60
N ARG A 635 -28.41 -4.57 11.65
CA ARG A 635 -28.51 -6.04 11.56
C ARG A 635 -29.93 -6.48 11.22
N GLU A 636 -30.96 -5.94 11.88
CA GLU A 636 -32.35 -6.25 11.53
C GLU A 636 -32.73 -5.80 10.11
N LEU A 637 -32.25 -4.61 9.68
CA LEU A 637 -32.46 -4.12 8.32
C LEU A 637 -31.74 -4.97 7.26
N SER A 638 -30.57 -5.53 7.60
CA SER A 638 -29.87 -6.51 6.75
C SER A 638 -30.73 -7.77 6.54
N GLU A 639 -31.40 -8.27 7.59
CA GLU A 639 -32.29 -9.43 7.49
C GLU A 639 -33.55 -9.14 6.66
N GLU A 640 -34.20 -7.98 6.86
CA GLU A 640 -35.42 -7.62 6.13
C GLU A 640 -35.18 -7.24 4.64
N THR A 641 -33.99 -6.74 4.28
CA THR A 641 -33.68 -6.30 2.90
C THR A 641 -32.75 -7.23 2.12
N GLY A 642 -32.01 -8.10 2.83
CA GLY A 642 -30.95 -8.92 2.28
C GLY A 642 -29.79 -8.10 1.71
N VAL A 643 -29.43 -6.98 2.34
CA VAL A 643 -28.22 -6.18 2.05
C VAL A 643 -27.15 -6.50 3.10
N PRO A 644 -25.96 -6.98 2.71
CA PRO A 644 -24.93 -7.43 3.65
C PRO A 644 -24.36 -6.31 4.53
N THR A 645 -24.05 -6.64 5.78
CA THR A 645 -23.42 -5.75 6.79
C THR A 645 -21.90 -5.89 6.84
N VAL A 646 -21.18 -4.78 7.04
CA VAL A 646 -19.71 -4.69 7.08
C VAL A 646 -19.20 -3.97 8.33
N ALA A 647 -18.17 -4.49 8.99
CA ALA A 647 -17.65 -3.96 10.26
C ALA A 647 -16.40 -3.08 10.12
N THR A 648 -16.51 -1.77 10.33
CA THR A 648 -15.38 -0.83 10.29
C THR A 648 -15.10 -0.22 11.66
N ILE A 649 -13.87 0.23 11.87
CA ILE A 649 -13.59 1.34 12.79
C ILE A 649 -13.15 2.51 11.91
N ASP A 650 -13.66 3.68 12.24
CA ASP A 650 -13.42 4.96 11.58
C ASP A 650 -12.03 5.54 11.97
N ALA A 651 -10.95 4.89 11.48
CA ALA A 651 -9.62 5.11 12.03
C ALA A 651 -9.01 6.46 11.57
N HIS A 652 -8.71 7.36 12.50
CA HIS A 652 -8.08 8.66 12.25
C HIS A 652 -6.59 8.71 12.67
N TYR A 653 -6.10 7.69 13.38
CA TYR A 653 -4.70 7.53 13.78
C TYR A 653 -4.29 6.04 13.73
N CYS A 654 -3.01 5.73 13.91
CA CYS A 654 -2.49 4.38 13.68
C CYS A 654 -2.55 3.53 14.96
N ARG A 655 -2.08 4.07 16.08
CA ARG A 655 -1.90 3.37 17.36
C ARG A 655 -2.64 4.10 18.46
N LYS A 656 -3.15 3.36 19.44
CA LYS A 656 -4.00 3.92 20.52
C LYS A 656 -3.38 5.12 21.26
N GLN A 657 -2.07 5.09 21.43
CA GLN A 657 -1.27 6.11 22.11
C GLN A 657 -1.33 7.48 21.41
N GLU A 658 -1.59 7.50 20.10
CA GLU A 658 -1.60 8.70 19.25
C GLU A 658 -2.92 9.48 19.34
N ALA A 659 -3.89 9.01 20.14
CA ALA A 659 -5.19 9.68 20.32
C ALA A 659 -5.06 11.11 20.85
N GLU A 660 -4.12 11.37 21.77
CA GLU A 660 -3.84 12.73 22.27
C GLU A 660 -3.21 13.63 21.20
N ASP A 661 -2.45 13.04 20.27
CA ASP A 661 -1.79 13.76 19.18
C ASP A 661 -2.77 14.09 18.06
N GLN A 662 -3.76 13.24 17.79
CA GLN A 662 -4.88 13.55 16.89
C GLN A 662 -5.86 14.55 17.51
N ARG A 663 -6.14 14.47 18.82
CA ARG A 663 -6.94 15.48 19.55
C ARG A 663 -6.36 16.89 19.40
N LEU A 664 -5.03 17.01 19.29
CA LEU A 664 -4.36 18.28 19.01
C LEU A 664 -4.81 18.92 17.69
N LEU A 665 -4.93 18.10 16.63
CA LEU A 665 -5.41 18.55 15.32
C LEU A 665 -6.87 19.00 15.40
N LEU A 666 -7.70 18.26 16.14
CA LEU A 666 -9.09 18.65 16.43
C LEU A 666 -9.16 19.95 17.25
N TYR A 667 -8.26 20.18 18.21
CA TYR A 667 -8.19 21.45 18.94
C TYR A 667 -7.83 22.63 18.01
N ALA A 668 -7.05 22.40 16.94
CA ALA A 668 -6.78 23.38 15.91
C ALA A 668 -8.00 23.63 15.00
N GLN A 669 -8.68 22.56 14.56
CA GLN A 669 -9.90 22.58 13.73
C GLN A 669 -11.09 23.24 14.42
N LEU A 670 -11.23 23.06 15.73
CA LEU A 670 -12.29 23.63 16.58
C LEU A 670 -11.92 24.99 17.19
N HIS A 671 -10.70 25.50 16.94
CA HIS A 671 -10.16 26.75 17.50
C HIS A 671 -10.33 26.87 19.03
N THR A 672 -9.91 25.82 19.74
CA THR A 672 -10.19 25.57 21.17
C THR A 672 -8.93 25.03 21.88
N THR A 673 -8.94 24.86 23.21
CA THR A 673 -7.82 24.23 23.96
C THR A 673 -8.25 22.92 24.62
N LYS A 674 -7.29 22.13 25.11
CA LYS A 674 -7.60 20.89 25.84
C LYS A 674 -8.47 21.15 27.05
N GLU A 675 -8.09 22.12 27.88
CA GLU A 675 -8.77 22.48 29.11
C GLU A 675 -10.18 23.03 28.84
N GLU A 676 -10.38 23.73 27.71
CA GLU A 676 -11.71 24.19 27.32
C GLU A 676 -12.64 23.04 26.90
N GLN A 677 -12.12 21.99 26.26
CA GLN A 677 -12.88 20.79 25.89
C GLN A 677 -13.14 19.88 27.11
N GLU A 678 -12.18 19.73 28.01
CA GLU A 678 -12.37 19.03 29.29
C GLU A 678 -13.45 19.72 30.14
N ARG A 679 -13.45 21.06 30.20
CA ARG A 679 -14.52 21.84 30.84
C ARG A 679 -15.88 21.63 30.17
N LYS A 680 -15.96 21.63 28.83
CA LYS A 680 -17.22 21.36 28.10
C LYS A 680 -17.75 19.95 28.39
N LEU A 681 -16.86 18.95 28.38
CA LEU A 681 -17.20 17.57 28.74
C LEU A 681 -17.75 17.46 30.17
N GLN A 682 -17.18 18.18 31.14
CA GLN A 682 -17.67 18.23 32.53
C GLN A 682 -18.99 19.01 32.71
N GLN A 683 -19.22 20.09 31.95
CA GLN A 683 -20.33 21.02 32.17
C GLN A 683 -21.59 20.71 31.35
N THR A 684 -21.43 20.33 30.07
CA THR A 684 -22.54 20.08 29.15
C THR A 684 -22.48 18.70 28.51
N GLY A 685 -21.31 18.05 28.52
CA GLY A 685 -21.05 16.82 27.78
C GLY A 685 -21.00 17.01 26.26
N ASP A 686 -21.21 18.23 25.74
CA ASP A 686 -21.41 18.55 24.31
C ASP A 686 -20.07 18.78 23.59
N VAL A 687 -19.32 17.68 23.39
CA VAL A 687 -18.01 17.63 22.70
C VAL A 687 -18.02 16.63 21.53
N MET A 688 -17.00 16.62 20.68
CA MET A 688 -16.85 15.56 19.65
C MET A 688 -16.49 14.21 20.28
N ASP A 689 -16.94 13.11 19.68
CA ASP A 689 -16.78 11.76 20.24
C ASP A 689 -15.30 11.34 20.41
N PHE A 690 -14.40 11.85 19.56
CA PHE A 690 -12.94 11.71 19.69
C PHE A 690 -12.38 12.28 20.99
N MET A 691 -13.04 13.26 21.61
CA MET A 691 -12.63 13.83 22.91
C MET A 691 -12.94 12.89 24.09
N ILE A 692 -13.82 11.91 23.87
CA ILE A 692 -14.28 10.95 24.88
C ILE A 692 -13.65 9.58 24.64
N SER A 693 -13.64 9.11 23.39
CA SER A 693 -13.14 7.80 23.01
C SER A 693 -11.72 7.88 22.44
N ASP A 694 -10.89 6.93 22.84
CA ASP A 694 -9.51 6.74 22.39
C ASP A 694 -9.40 5.57 21.38
N LYS A 695 -10.51 5.22 20.72
CA LYS A 695 -10.64 4.00 19.87
C LYS A 695 -10.78 4.26 18.37
N TYR A 696 -10.34 5.43 17.92
CA TYR A 696 -10.25 5.79 16.49
C TYR A 696 -8.82 5.57 15.94
N TYR A 697 -8.06 4.64 16.53
CA TYR A 697 -6.83 4.11 15.93
C TYR A 697 -7.15 3.03 14.89
N ILE A 698 -6.16 2.44 14.24
CA ILE A 698 -6.32 1.16 13.52
C ILE A 698 -6.23 0.03 14.57
N PRO A 699 -7.35 -0.61 14.97
CA PRO A 699 -7.35 -1.64 16.02
C PRO A 699 -6.69 -2.94 15.58
N SER A 700 -6.22 -3.71 16.56
CA SER A 700 -6.01 -5.14 16.34
C SER A 700 -7.37 -5.84 16.14
N TYR A 701 -7.36 -7.03 15.57
CA TYR A 701 -8.60 -7.79 15.47
C TYR A 701 -9.24 -8.11 16.82
N ASP A 702 -8.43 -8.44 17.82
CA ASP A 702 -8.96 -8.82 19.13
C ASP A 702 -9.62 -7.62 19.84
N GLU A 703 -9.54 -6.42 19.27
CA GLU A 703 -10.43 -5.28 19.57
C GLU A 703 -11.69 -5.27 18.68
N MET A 704 -11.57 -5.40 17.35
CA MET A 704 -12.73 -5.47 16.42
C MET A 704 -13.78 -6.54 16.82
N ARG A 705 -13.33 -7.76 17.14
CA ARG A 705 -14.23 -8.90 17.44
C ARG A 705 -15.07 -8.75 18.72
N LYS A 706 -14.79 -7.74 19.55
CA LYS A 706 -15.55 -7.46 20.76
C LYS A 706 -16.90 -6.81 20.45
N HIS A 707 -17.04 -6.27 19.23
CA HIS A 707 -18.17 -5.45 18.83
C HIS A 707 -18.92 -5.96 17.58
N PHE A 708 -18.23 -6.72 16.74
CA PHE A 708 -18.75 -7.19 15.44
C PHE A 708 -18.73 -8.70 15.31
N THR A 709 -19.67 -9.25 14.54
CA THR A 709 -19.73 -10.68 14.27
C THR A 709 -18.62 -11.11 13.30
N GLU A 710 -18.28 -12.40 13.35
CA GLU A 710 -17.40 -13.03 12.35
C GLU A 710 -17.93 -12.86 10.92
N ALA A 711 -19.24 -12.65 10.72
CA ALA A 711 -19.85 -12.40 9.41
C ALA A 711 -19.66 -10.96 8.93
N GLU A 712 -19.74 -9.96 9.81
CA GLU A 712 -19.58 -8.54 9.42
C GLU A 712 -18.12 -8.20 9.16
N LEU A 713 -17.22 -8.79 9.96
CA LEU A 713 -15.79 -8.73 9.75
C LEU A 713 -15.41 -9.52 8.48
N GLN A 714 -16.10 -10.64 8.20
CA GLN A 714 -15.99 -11.35 6.92
C GLN A 714 -16.39 -10.42 5.78
N THR A 715 -17.47 -9.64 5.89
CA THR A 715 -17.87 -8.70 4.82
C THR A 715 -16.85 -7.58 4.57
N THR A 716 -16.07 -7.14 5.56
CA THR A 716 -14.94 -6.22 5.29
C THR A 716 -14.01 -6.79 4.24
N LEU A 717 -13.91 -8.12 4.26
CA LEU A 717 -13.21 -8.86 3.26
C LEU A 717 -14.12 -9.08 2.03
N ASP A 718 -15.37 -9.52 2.16
CA ASP A 718 -16.28 -9.76 1.01
C ASP A 718 -16.55 -8.54 0.12
N ILE A 719 -16.14 -7.35 0.54
CA ILE A 719 -16.07 -6.12 -0.24
C ILE A 719 -14.75 -5.97 -1.02
N ALA A 720 -13.65 -6.20 -0.33
CA ALA A 720 -12.34 -5.70 -0.70
C ALA A 720 -11.75 -6.35 -1.96
N ALA A 721 -12.06 -7.62 -2.23
CA ALA A 721 -11.51 -8.38 -3.35
C ALA A 721 -12.51 -8.63 -4.45
N GLN A 722 -13.43 -7.68 -4.59
CA GLN A 722 -13.96 -7.32 -5.90
C GLN A 722 -12.94 -6.44 -6.65
N ILE A 723 -11.68 -6.36 -6.17
CA ILE A 723 -10.72 -5.28 -6.43
C ILE A 723 -9.20 -5.75 -6.34
N GLU A 724 -8.49 -6.07 -7.44
CA GLU A 724 -7.08 -6.62 -7.53
C GLU A 724 -6.45 -6.36 -8.93
N TYR A 725 -5.10 -6.27 -9.19
CA TYR A 725 -4.38 -5.33 -10.12
C TYR A 725 -3.55 -5.61 -11.39
N SER A 726 -3.55 -4.51 -12.18
CA SER A 726 -2.57 -4.01 -13.16
C SER A 726 -1.57 -3.00 -12.52
N SER A 727 -1.73 -1.67 -12.66
CA SER A 727 -0.75 -0.65 -12.21
C SER A 727 -1.30 0.77 -12.06
N LEU A 728 -0.86 1.52 -11.03
CA LEU A 728 -1.05 2.97 -10.95
C LEU A 728 0.21 3.73 -11.41
N GLY A 729 0.05 4.60 -12.40
CA GLY A 729 1.10 5.45 -12.92
C GLY A 729 1.29 5.30 -14.44
N HIS A 730 1.66 6.39 -15.10
CA HIS A 730 1.68 6.48 -16.57
C HIS A 730 2.90 7.27 -17.07
N ASN A 731 3.18 7.15 -18.38
CA ASN A 731 4.05 8.12 -19.06
C ASN A 731 3.31 9.46 -19.20
N PRO A 732 4.02 10.59 -19.29
CA PRO A 732 3.39 11.90 -19.43
C PRO A 732 2.49 11.99 -20.67
N TYR A 733 1.24 12.37 -20.47
CA TYR A 733 0.27 12.65 -21.54
C TYR A 733 0.47 14.09 -22.01
N LEU A 734 1.43 14.26 -22.93
CA LEU A 734 1.76 15.57 -23.49
C LEU A 734 0.55 16.17 -24.25
N PRO A 735 0.01 17.33 -23.83
CA PRO A 735 -0.97 18.08 -24.62
C PRO A 735 -0.42 18.40 -26.03
N ILE A 736 -1.23 18.14 -27.06
CA ILE A 736 -0.86 18.38 -28.47
C ILE A 736 -1.13 19.85 -28.80
N PHE A 737 -0.10 20.57 -29.24
CA PHE A 737 -0.24 21.99 -29.60
C PHE A 737 -0.77 22.15 -31.02
N THR A 738 -1.84 22.94 -31.17
CA THR A 738 -2.23 23.49 -32.48
C THR A 738 -2.55 24.97 -32.35
N ASN A 739 -2.28 25.74 -33.41
CA ASN A 739 -2.78 27.10 -33.58
C ASN A 739 -3.17 27.30 -35.05
N ASP A 740 -3.82 28.41 -35.38
CA ASP A 740 -4.34 28.59 -36.75
C ASP A 740 -3.23 28.95 -37.75
N GLU A 741 -2.07 29.42 -37.29
CA GLU A 741 -0.88 29.61 -38.12
C GLU A 741 -0.28 28.27 -38.57
N SER A 742 -0.03 27.32 -37.65
CA SER A 742 0.49 25.99 -38.00
C SER A 742 -0.49 25.20 -38.90
N LYS A 743 -1.80 25.32 -38.66
CA LYS A 743 -2.85 24.78 -39.54
C LYS A 743 -2.84 25.41 -40.94
N SER A 744 -2.67 26.73 -41.02
CA SER A 744 -2.60 27.48 -42.30
C SER A 744 -1.35 27.12 -43.11
N LEU A 745 -0.19 27.05 -42.44
CA LEU A 745 1.08 26.63 -43.02
C LEU A 745 1.18 25.12 -43.28
N LYS A 746 0.27 24.32 -42.68
CA LYS A 746 0.22 22.85 -42.72
C LYS A 746 1.48 22.16 -42.16
N LEU A 747 2.02 22.71 -41.07
CA LEU A 747 3.22 22.20 -40.39
C LEU A 747 2.84 21.37 -39.15
N ASP A 748 3.60 20.30 -38.88
CA ASP A 748 3.52 19.60 -37.58
C ASP A 748 4.20 20.40 -36.45
N SER A 749 4.08 19.95 -35.20
CA SER A 749 4.63 20.63 -34.02
C SER A 749 6.17 20.78 -34.07
N ASN A 750 6.90 19.82 -34.65
CA ASN A 750 8.36 19.90 -34.81
C ASN A 750 8.73 20.87 -35.94
N GLU A 751 7.99 20.84 -37.04
CA GLU A 751 8.17 21.75 -38.18
C GLU A 751 7.85 23.20 -37.81
N TYR A 752 6.78 23.42 -37.04
CA TYR A 752 6.38 24.74 -36.56
C TYR A 752 7.34 25.27 -35.49
N LEU A 753 7.81 24.44 -34.55
CA LEU A 753 8.88 24.83 -33.62
C LEU A 753 10.18 25.19 -34.36
N ARG A 754 10.54 24.42 -35.40
CA ARG A 754 11.68 24.73 -36.29
C ARG A 754 11.47 26.02 -37.05
N HIS A 755 10.25 26.32 -37.52
CA HIS A 755 9.89 27.58 -38.16
C HIS A 755 10.06 28.78 -37.21
N LEU A 756 9.51 28.72 -35.99
CA LEU A 756 9.69 29.76 -34.97
C LEU A 756 11.17 30.00 -34.62
N CYS A 757 11.99 28.94 -34.55
CA CYS A 757 13.43 29.08 -34.35
C CYS A 757 14.13 29.78 -35.53
N ILE A 758 13.66 29.59 -36.77
CA ILE A 758 14.21 30.24 -37.96
C ILE A 758 13.83 31.73 -38.00
N GLU A 759 12.58 32.10 -37.70
CA GLU A 759 12.19 33.51 -37.58
C GLU A 759 12.88 34.20 -36.40
N GLY A 760 12.98 33.53 -35.25
CA GLY A 760 13.78 33.97 -34.11
C GLY A 760 15.25 34.21 -34.45
N ALA A 761 15.86 33.33 -35.26
CA ALA A 761 17.22 33.50 -35.75
C ALA A 761 17.37 34.67 -36.74
N LYS A 762 16.38 34.88 -37.63
CA LYS A 762 16.33 36.03 -38.54
C LYS A 762 16.17 37.36 -37.80
N ALA A 763 15.56 37.38 -36.62
CA ALA A 763 15.46 38.58 -35.79
C ALA A 763 16.72 38.80 -34.93
N LYS A 764 17.06 37.83 -34.06
CA LYS A 764 18.03 38.01 -32.97
C LYS A 764 19.49 37.90 -33.43
N LEU A 765 19.79 36.95 -34.33
CA LEU A 765 21.16 36.64 -34.73
C LEU A 765 21.68 37.51 -35.89
N THR A 766 20.92 38.52 -36.35
CA THR A 766 21.28 39.41 -37.47
C THR A 766 22.70 39.96 -37.37
N HIS A 767 23.05 40.49 -36.20
CA HIS A 767 24.31 41.15 -35.89
C HIS A 767 25.56 40.23 -35.91
N LEU A 768 25.39 38.90 -35.80
CA LEU A 768 26.51 37.96 -35.73
C LEU A 768 27.23 37.77 -37.08
N LYS A 769 28.55 37.60 -37.04
CA LYS A 769 29.36 37.32 -38.24
C LYS A 769 29.06 35.91 -38.79
N PRO A 770 29.26 35.64 -40.09
CA PRO A 770 28.97 34.32 -40.68
C PRO A 770 29.67 33.14 -39.99
N ALA A 771 30.87 33.35 -39.44
CA ALA A 771 31.59 32.33 -38.66
C ALA A 771 30.88 31.98 -37.33
N GLN A 772 30.36 32.99 -36.62
CA GLN A 772 29.60 32.79 -35.39
C GLN A 772 28.27 32.10 -35.66
N LYS A 773 27.55 32.52 -36.73
CA LYS A 773 26.27 31.92 -37.16
C LYS A 773 26.35 30.41 -37.39
N LYS A 774 27.51 29.86 -37.80
CA LYS A 774 27.72 28.41 -37.91
C LYS A 774 27.64 27.68 -36.56
N VAL A 775 28.16 28.27 -35.48
CA VAL A 775 28.12 27.68 -34.13
C VAL A 775 26.69 27.60 -33.62
N TYR A 776 25.94 28.69 -33.79
CA TYR A 776 24.51 28.78 -33.44
C TYR A 776 23.68 27.77 -34.25
N TRP A 777 23.92 27.66 -35.56
CA TRP A 777 23.20 26.70 -36.40
C TRP A 777 23.48 25.25 -36.00
N ALA A 778 24.75 24.90 -35.73
CA ALA A 778 25.13 23.56 -35.29
C ALA A 778 24.54 23.19 -33.91
N ARG A 779 24.42 24.17 -32.98
CA ARG A 779 23.71 23.98 -31.71
C ARG A 779 22.21 23.84 -31.91
N LEU A 780 21.58 24.71 -32.71
CA LEU A 780 20.15 24.66 -32.99
C LEU A 780 19.73 23.33 -33.65
N GLN A 781 20.51 22.84 -34.63
CA GLN A 781 20.25 21.54 -35.24
C GLN A 781 20.32 20.40 -34.21
N ARG A 782 21.32 20.41 -33.32
CA ARG A 782 21.44 19.42 -32.22
C ARG A 782 20.23 19.48 -31.28
N GLU A 783 19.86 20.66 -30.80
CA GLU A 783 18.74 20.83 -29.86
C GLU A 783 17.40 20.41 -30.50
N LEU A 784 17.13 20.83 -31.74
CA LEU A 784 15.91 20.42 -32.44
C LEU A 784 15.85 18.92 -32.71
N ILE A 785 16.96 18.25 -33.01
CA ILE A 785 16.99 16.78 -33.14
C ILE A 785 16.66 16.13 -31.79
N VAL A 786 17.29 16.56 -30.69
CA VAL A 786 17.03 15.99 -29.35
C VAL A 786 15.57 16.22 -28.91
N ILE A 787 15.00 17.40 -29.17
CA ILE A 787 13.59 17.71 -28.85
C ILE A 787 12.63 16.87 -29.70
N GLN A 788 12.95 16.64 -30.98
CA GLN A 788 12.17 15.82 -31.90
C GLN A 788 12.25 14.32 -31.54
N GLU A 789 13.42 13.79 -31.21
CA GLU A 789 13.62 12.40 -30.76
C GLU A 789 12.97 12.12 -29.40
N ALA A 790 12.93 13.13 -28.52
CA ALA A 790 12.23 13.06 -27.23
C ALA A 790 10.70 13.25 -27.34
N GLY A 791 10.19 13.69 -28.51
CA GLY A 791 8.76 13.97 -28.71
C GLY A 791 8.23 15.17 -27.93
N LEU A 792 9.08 16.19 -27.70
CA LEU A 792 8.79 17.29 -26.78
C LEU A 792 8.35 18.61 -27.45
N ALA A 793 8.22 18.68 -28.78
CA ALA A 793 8.00 19.95 -29.48
C ALA A 793 6.78 20.73 -28.96
N ASP A 794 5.66 20.05 -28.71
CA ASP A 794 4.42 20.64 -28.18
C ASP A 794 4.61 21.29 -26.80
N TYR A 795 5.45 20.70 -25.93
CA TYR A 795 5.77 21.28 -24.61
C TYR A 795 6.44 22.66 -24.74
N PHE A 796 7.37 22.81 -25.69
CA PHE A 796 8.01 24.09 -25.98
C PHE A 796 7.02 25.09 -26.59
N LEU A 797 6.15 24.64 -27.50
CA LEU A 797 5.14 25.50 -28.13
C LEU A 797 4.11 26.05 -27.13
N ILE A 798 3.73 25.26 -26.11
CA ILE A 798 2.82 25.69 -25.05
C ILE A 798 3.42 26.79 -24.18
N VAL A 799 4.69 26.65 -23.76
CA VAL A 799 5.37 27.70 -22.99
C VAL A 799 5.63 28.94 -23.85
N TRP A 800 5.98 28.75 -25.13
CA TRP A 800 6.12 29.85 -26.09
C TRP A 800 4.83 30.65 -26.24
N ASP A 801 3.68 29.99 -26.39
CA ASP A 801 2.39 30.64 -26.58
C ASP A 801 1.91 31.40 -25.33
N ALA A 802 2.19 30.86 -24.14
CA ALA A 802 1.97 31.58 -22.88
C ALA A 802 2.89 32.82 -22.74
N CYS A 803 4.17 32.71 -23.12
CA CYS A 803 5.06 33.88 -23.19
C CYS A 803 4.59 34.91 -24.22
N ARG A 804 4.13 34.47 -25.39
CA ARG A 804 3.63 35.31 -26.48
C ARG A 804 2.42 36.12 -26.03
N PHE A 805 1.46 35.51 -25.33
CA PHE A 805 0.31 36.23 -24.77
C PHE A 805 0.72 37.37 -23.82
N VAL A 806 1.72 37.14 -22.95
CA VAL A 806 2.23 38.20 -22.05
C VAL A 806 2.91 39.33 -22.83
N ASP A 807 3.74 39.00 -23.83
CA ASP A 807 4.40 40.00 -24.69
C ASP A 807 3.39 40.82 -25.50
N GLU A 808 2.35 40.17 -26.08
CA GLU A 808 1.27 40.82 -26.84
C GLU A 808 0.40 41.75 -25.98
N LYS A 809 0.34 41.51 -24.67
CA LYS A 809 -0.32 42.37 -23.68
C LYS A 809 0.62 43.42 -23.05
N ASN A 810 1.90 43.48 -23.46
CA ASN A 810 2.94 44.30 -22.85
C ASN A 810 3.12 44.05 -21.33
N GLY A 811 2.78 42.83 -20.86
CA GLY A 811 2.89 42.45 -19.46
C GLY A 811 4.33 42.09 -19.05
N PRO A 812 4.68 42.16 -17.75
CA PRO A 812 6.04 41.92 -17.32
C PRO A 812 6.32 40.43 -17.09
N ARG A 813 7.41 39.95 -17.71
CA ARG A 813 7.94 38.59 -17.53
C ARG A 813 9.47 38.58 -17.40
N GLY A 814 9.97 37.57 -16.69
CA GLY A 814 11.41 37.31 -16.54
C GLY A 814 12.07 36.95 -17.88
N LYS A 815 13.40 37.10 -17.95
CA LYS A 815 14.20 36.73 -19.14
C LYS A 815 14.69 35.28 -19.12
N GLY A 816 14.35 34.51 -18.08
CA GLY A 816 14.62 33.08 -17.96
C GLY A 816 15.08 32.70 -16.56
N ARG A 817 14.59 31.58 -16.04
CA ARG A 817 14.93 31.01 -14.73
C ARG A 817 15.27 29.52 -14.86
N GLY A 818 15.92 28.98 -13.84
CA GLY A 818 16.26 27.57 -13.75
C GLY A 818 17.20 27.14 -14.87
N SER A 819 17.09 25.88 -15.29
CA SER A 819 17.96 25.35 -16.35
C SER A 819 17.52 25.72 -17.77
N GLY A 820 16.26 26.15 -17.97
CA GLY A 820 15.70 26.51 -19.28
C GLY A 820 16.45 27.61 -20.04
N ALA A 821 17.26 28.42 -19.36
CA ALA A 821 18.16 29.40 -19.96
C ALA A 821 19.31 28.78 -20.80
N GLY A 822 19.62 27.48 -20.64
CA GLY A 822 20.66 26.79 -21.41
C GLY A 822 20.28 26.35 -22.83
N SER A 823 19.03 26.58 -23.23
CA SER A 823 18.44 26.18 -24.51
C SER A 823 18.46 27.32 -25.53
N LEU A 824 19.11 27.09 -26.67
CA LEU A 824 19.10 28.02 -27.80
C LEU A 824 17.73 28.05 -28.48
N VAL A 825 17.00 26.92 -28.49
CA VAL A 825 15.60 26.87 -28.92
C VAL A 825 14.74 27.83 -28.09
N ASN A 826 14.87 27.83 -26.75
CA ASN A 826 14.13 28.76 -25.88
C ASN A 826 14.50 30.22 -26.14
N TYR A 827 15.79 30.51 -26.37
CA TYR A 827 16.24 31.86 -26.70
C TYR A 827 15.68 32.33 -28.04
N LEU A 828 15.68 31.49 -29.08
CA LEU A 828 15.22 31.88 -30.41
C LEU A 828 13.71 32.05 -30.48
N THR A 829 12.91 31.12 -29.94
CA THR A 829 11.45 31.27 -29.85
C THR A 829 11.03 32.45 -28.96
N GLY A 830 11.89 32.85 -28.00
CA GLY A 830 11.63 33.97 -27.09
C GLY A 830 11.03 33.57 -25.75
N ILE A 831 10.92 32.28 -25.45
CA ILE A 831 10.68 31.78 -24.09
C ILE A 831 11.69 32.41 -23.12
N THR A 832 12.97 32.38 -23.47
CA THR A 832 14.04 33.09 -22.75
C THR A 832 14.59 34.29 -23.56
N GLY A 833 15.20 35.23 -22.84
CA GLY A 833 15.89 36.40 -23.39
C GLY A 833 17.41 36.38 -23.15
N ILE A 834 17.95 35.31 -22.58
CA ILE A 834 19.38 35.10 -22.30
C ILE A 834 19.96 34.23 -23.43
N ASP A 835 21.07 34.66 -24.04
CA ASP A 835 21.76 33.88 -25.06
C ASP A 835 22.65 32.78 -24.41
N PRO A 836 22.36 31.49 -24.61
CA PRO A 836 23.12 30.42 -23.96
C PRO A 836 24.53 30.27 -24.51
N ILE A 837 24.82 30.71 -25.74
CA ILE A 837 26.16 30.59 -26.33
C ILE A 837 27.05 31.75 -25.87
N GLU A 838 26.51 32.95 -25.72
CA GLU A 838 27.24 34.09 -25.14
C GLU A 838 27.65 33.82 -23.67
N TYR A 839 26.73 33.32 -22.85
CA TYR A 839 26.97 33.07 -21.42
C TYR A 839 27.48 31.65 -21.09
N GLY A 840 27.82 30.84 -22.09
CA GLY A 840 28.42 29.51 -21.89
C GLY A 840 27.51 28.48 -21.19
N LEU A 841 26.20 28.55 -21.43
CA LEU A 841 25.19 27.71 -20.80
C LEU A 841 24.96 26.40 -21.59
N TYR A 842 24.76 25.31 -20.84
CA TYR A 842 24.67 23.96 -21.39
C TYR A 842 23.22 23.49 -21.50
N PHE A 843 22.74 23.25 -22.72
CA PHE A 843 21.48 22.54 -22.99
C PHE A 843 21.49 21.16 -22.33
N GLU A 844 22.65 20.53 -22.28
CA GLU A 844 22.89 19.23 -21.66
C GLU A 844 22.71 19.26 -20.12
N ARG A 845 22.65 20.45 -19.49
CA ARG A 845 22.26 20.65 -18.09
C ARG A 845 20.75 20.86 -17.90
N PHE A 846 20.05 21.28 -18.95
CA PHE A 846 18.61 21.46 -19.03
C PHE A 846 17.91 20.14 -19.39
N TYR A 847 18.31 19.53 -20.50
CA TYR A 847 17.80 18.27 -21.00
C TYR A 847 18.95 17.32 -21.38
N ASN A 848 18.93 16.11 -20.83
CA ASN A 848 19.92 15.08 -21.15
C ASN A 848 19.25 13.73 -21.36
N MET A 849 19.31 13.21 -22.59
CA MET A 849 18.73 11.92 -22.96
C MET A 849 19.31 10.73 -22.19
N SER A 850 20.53 10.83 -21.64
CA SER A 850 21.11 9.74 -20.84
C SER A 850 20.37 9.49 -19.53
N ARG A 851 19.53 10.42 -19.06
CA ARG A 851 18.61 10.20 -17.92
C ARG A 851 17.46 9.25 -18.27
N ASN A 852 17.16 9.08 -19.55
CA ASN A 852 16.09 8.22 -20.05
C ASN A 852 16.65 6.84 -20.46
N ILE A 853 17.64 6.31 -19.74
CA ILE A 853 18.28 4.99 -19.98
C ILE A 853 18.27 4.20 -18.65
N PRO A 854 17.92 2.89 -18.61
CA PRO A 854 17.80 2.15 -17.37
C PRO A 854 19.13 1.99 -16.61
N PRO A 855 19.13 1.92 -15.26
CA PRO A 855 20.34 1.87 -14.42
C PRO A 855 21.10 0.55 -14.53
N HIS A 856 20.59 -0.43 -15.27
CA HIS A 856 21.31 -1.65 -15.62
C HIS A 856 22.37 -1.40 -16.72
N PHE A 857 22.28 -0.25 -17.40
CA PHE A 857 23.38 0.35 -18.15
C PHE A 857 24.23 1.21 -17.23
N ASP A 858 24.77 0.58 -16.18
CA ASP A 858 25.95 1.07 -15.46
C ASP A 858 27.17 0.93 -16.38
N VAL A 859 27.18 1.72 -17.47
CA VAL A 859 28.33 1.97 -18.34
C VAL A 859 29.11 3.19 -17.83
N GLY A 860 28.90 3.55 -16.57
CA GLY A 860 29.94 4.14 -15.75
C GLY A 860 31.08 3.13 -15.58
N GLN A 861 32.27 3.50 -16.05
CA GLN A 861 33.56 2.85 -15.76
C GLN A 861 33.82 1.44 -16.35
N VAL A 862 32.82 0.60 -16.67
CA VAL A 862 33.10 -0.75 -17.22
C VAL A 862 33.26 -0.76 -18.76
N ASP A 863 34.49 -0.43 -19.15
CA ASP A 863 35.24 -1.11 -20.21
C ASP A 863 34.93 -0.88 -21.71
N PHE A 864 34.85 0.40 -22.10
CA PHE A 864 35.35 0.83 -23.42
C PHE A 864 36.80 0.34 -23.68
N MET A 865 37.63 0.22 -22.63
CA MET A 865 39.04 -0.16 -22.73
C MET A 865 39.25 -1.66 -22.99
N SER A 866 38.53 -2.58 -22.34
CA SER A 866 38.53 -4.00 -22.71
C SER A 866 37.84 -4.22 -24.06
N TRP A 867 36.75 -3.50 -24.40
CA TRP A 867 36.21 -3.60 -25.76
C TRP A 867 37.24 -3.22 -26.83
N MET A 868 37.97 -2.12 -26.62
CA MET A 868 39.11 -1.73 -27.46
C MET A 868 40.22 -2.79 -27.45
N SER A 869 40.62 -3.30 -26.28
CA SER A 869 41.71 -4.28 -26.11
C SER A 869 41.40 -5.62 -26.79
N ASP A 870 40.21 -6.17 -26.56
CA ASP A 870 39.79 -7.50 -27.02
C ASP A 870 39.48 -7.51 -28.52
N ASN A 871 39.06 -6.37 -29.08
CA ASN A 871 38.87 -6.20 -30.52
C ASN A 871 40.13 -5.69 -31.24
N PHE A 872 41.23 -5.38 -30.52
CA PHE A 872 42.44 -4.81 -31.13
C PHE A 872 43.16 -5.80 -32.07
N GLU A 873 43.10 -7.10 -31.77
CA GLU A 873 43.71 -8.14 -32.62
C GLU A 873 42.99 -8.29 -33.97
N LEU A 874 41.70 -7.95 -34.05
CA LEU A 874 40.95 -7.94 -35.32
C LEU A 874 41.43 -6.84 -36.29
N LEU A 875 42.16 -5.83 -35.82
CA LEU A 875 42.75 -4.78 -36.67
C LEU A 875 43.87 -5.31 -37.58
N HIS A 876 44.36 -6.53 -37.37
CA HIS A 876 45.42 -7.16 -38.18
C HIS A 876 44.90 -7.96 -39.39
N THR A 877 43.59 -8.16 -39.55
CA THR A 877 43.06 -9.27 -40.38
C THR A 877 42.47 -8.90 -41.75
N ARG A 878 42.63 -7.67 -42.24
CA ARG A 878 42.27 -7.24 -43.62
C ARG A 878 43.26 -6.21 -44.17
N ASP A 879 43.23 -6.00 -45.50
CA ASP A 879 44.10 -5.05 -46.20
C ASP A 879 43.96 -3.63 -45.67
N ILE A 880 44.95 -3.23 -44.87
CA ILE A 880 45.05 -1.93 -44.21
C ILE A 880 46.50 -1.46 -44.33
N ASP A 881 46.66 -0.18 -44.66
CA ASP A 881 47.95 0.51 -44.84
C ASP A 881 48.88 0.39 -43.60
N GLU A 882 50.18 0.27 -43.85
CA GLU A 882 51.22 0.11 -42.81
C GLU A 882 51.24 1.28 -41.83
N GLU A 883 50.91 2.51 -42.28
CA GLU A 883 50.81 3.67 -41.40
C GLU A 883 49.78 3.43 -40.27
N ARG A 884 48.65 2.78 -40.57
CA ARG A 884 47.61 2.50 -39.56
C ARG A 884 48.06 1.40 -38.58
N LYS A 885 48.76 0.38 -39.06
CA LYS A 885 49.34 -0.69 -38.20
C LYS A 885 50.34 -0.12 -37.20
N ALA A 886 51.23 0.76 -37.66
CA ALA A 886 52.23 1.41 -36.83
C ALA A 886 51.62 2.28 -35.72
N VAL A 887 50.57 3.06 -36.04
CA VAL A 887 49.85 3.90 -35.07
C VAL A 887 49.07 3.05 -34.07
N ALA A 888 48.36 2.01 -34.51
CA ALA A 888 47.64 1.09 -33.64
C ALA A 888 48.59 0.40 -32.63
N ALA A 889 49.73 -0.12 -33.09
CA ALA A 889 50.75 -0.71 -32.23
C ALA A 889 51.34 0.28 -31.20
N HIS A 890 51.44 1.57 -31.57
CA HIS A 890 51.90 2.61 -30.64
C HIS A 890 50.88 2.87 -29.50
N LEU A 891 49.60 3.02 -29.86
CA LEU A 891 48.51 3.27 -28.91
C LEU A 891 48.34 2.11 -27.92
N ALA A 892 48.25 0.87 -28.41
CA ALA A 892 48.14 -0.32 -27.56
C ALA A 892 49.30 -0.43 -26.57
N ARG A 893 50.53 -0.16 -27.00
CA ARG A 893 51.72 -0.19 -26.15
C ARG A 893 51.69 0.90 -25.06
N ARG A 894 51.19 2.11 -25.35
CA ARG A 894 51.04 3.20 -24.36
C ARG A 894 49.93 2.92 -23.35
N MET A 895 48.73 2.52 -23.81
CA MET A 895 47.58 2.25 -22.95
C MET A 895 47.89 1.11 -21.96
N LYS A 896 48.52 0.04 -22.43
CA LYS A 896 48.94 -1.12 -21.61
C LYS A 896 50.02 -0.80 -20.57
N GLN A 897 50.68 0.36 -20.67
CA GLN A 897 51.70 0.82 -19.71
C GLN A 897 51.17 1.73 -18.59
N ARG A 898 49.97 2.33 -18.69
CA ARG A 898 49.58 3.46 -17.82
C ARG A 898 48.41 3.28 -16.83
N ARG A 899 47.59 2.21 -16.92
CA ARG A 899 46.47 1.90 -15.98
C ARG A 899 45.72 3.16 -15.47
N VAL A 900 44.87 3.73 -16.31
CA VAL A 900 44.43 5.13 -16.23
C VAL A 900 43.02 5.27 -15.65
N GLU A 901 42.82 6.18 -14.69
CA GLU A 901 41.51 6.72 -14.30
C GLU A 901 41.20 8.03 -15.07
N PHE A 902 39.90 8.36 -15.20
CA PHE A 902 39.40 9.18 -16.30
C PHE A 902 39.09 10.64 -15.92
N THR A 903 40.07 11.55 -16.06
CA THR A 903 39.82 13.00 -16.18
C THR A 903 40.79 13.66 -17.18
N ASP A 904 42.04 13.85 -16.79
CA ASP A 904 42.90 14.87 -17.42
C ASP A 904 43.78 14.32 -18.54
N MET A 905 44.32 13.10 -18.37
CA MET A 905 45.24 12.51 -19.35
C MET A 905 44.58 12.15 -20.69
N MET A 906 43.24 12.00 -20.72
CA MET A 906 42.47 11.86 -21.97
C MET A 906 42.53 13.12 -22.83
N ARG A 907 42.62 14.31 -22.22
CA ARG A 907 42.72 15.58 -22.95
C ARG A 907 44.05 15.68 -23.70
N GLU A 908 45.15 15.32 -23.04
CA GLU A 908 46.49 15.30 -23.66
C GLU A 908 46.58 14.33 -24.85
N GLU A 909 46.01 13.13 -24.74
CA GLU A 909 46.05 12.14 -25.83
C GLU A 909 45.10 12.53 -26.99
N VAL A 910 43.94 13.15 -26.74
CA VAL A 910 43.08 13.73 -27.79
C VAL A 910 43.79 14.89 -28.51
N GLU A 911 44.41 15.81 -27.77
CA GLU A 911 45.21 16.90 -28.37
C GLU A 911 46.45 16.39 -29.13
N TRP A 912 47.03 15.25 -28.72
CA TRP A 912 48.12 14.59 -29.44
C TRP A 912 47.63 14.01 -30.77
N ILE A 913 46.48 13.36 -30.79
CA ILE A 913 45.84 12.82 -32.01
C ILE A 913 45.61 13.92 -33.04
N ASP A 914 44.97 15.02 -32.63
CA ASP A 914 44.70 16.19 -33.47
C ASP A 914 45.99 16.82 -34.04
N LYS A 915 47.05 16.92 -33.22
CA LYS A 915 48.35 17.47 -33.64
C LYS A 915 49.16 16.54 -34.54
N LYS A 916 48.96 15.22 -34.50
CA LYS A 916 49.85 14.25 -35.16
C LYS A 916 49.29 13.59 -36.41
N ASN A 917 48.02 13.21 -36.45
CA ASN A 917 47.42 12.67 -37.67
C ASN A 917 45.89 12.89 -37.69
N PRO A 918 45.41 14.09 -38.07
CA PRO A 918 43.97 14.40 -38.09
C PRO A 918 43.16 13.57 -39.10
N ARG A 919 43.80 12.81 -40.01
CA ARG A 919 43.09 11.80 -40.84
C ARG A 919 42.61 10.60 -40.02
N MET A 920 43.13 10.37 -38.81
CA MET A 920 42.72 9.24 -37.98
C MET A 920 41.24 9.31 -37.56
N TRP A 921 40.66 10.51 -37.46
CA TRP A 921 39.21 10.68 -37.28
C TRP A 921 38.40 10.11 -38.45
N MET A 922 38.87 10.26 -39.69
CA MET A 922 38.22 9.66 -40.86
C MET A 922 38.34 8.12 -40.84
N TYR A 923 39.49 7.58 -40.43
CA TYR A 923 39.65 6.12 -40.34
C TYR A 923 38.85 5.48 -39.20
N LEU A 924 38.60 6.20 -38.10
CA LEU A 924 37.62 5.81 -37.08
C LEU A 924 36.19 5.88 -37.60
N TYR A 925 35.85 6.92 -38.37
CA TYR A 925 34.53 7.09 -38.99
C TYR A 925 34.21 5.96 -39.99
N ASP A 926 35.13 5.64 -40.89
CA ASP A 926 34.99 4.53 -41.86
C ASP A 926 34.79 3.18 -41.13
N MET A 927 35.55 2.93 -40.05
CA MET A 927 35.41 1.71 -39.23
C MET A 927 34.04 1.54 -38.56
N ILE A 928 33.32 2.64 -38.29
CA ILE A 928 31.98 2.61 -37.70
C ILE A 928 30.91 2.27 -38.75
N GLN A 929 31.13 2.65 -40.01
CA GLN A 929 30.20 2.39 -41.11
C GLN A 929 30.20 0.91 -41.56
N ASP A 930 31.36 0.25 -41.52
CA ASP A 930 31.61 -1.03 -42.19
C ASP A 930 31.19 -2.30 -41.38
N LYS A 931 30.37 -2.16 -40.33
CA LYS A 931 29.89 -3.28 -39.49
C LYS A 931 28.39 -3.22 -39.15
N PRO A 932 27.74 -4.36 -38.81
CA PRO A 932 26.28 -4.45 -38.72
C PRO A 932 25.64 -3.52 -37.67
N ALA A 933 24.48 -2.96 -38.02
CA ALA A 933 23.68 -2.03 -37.20
C ALA A 933 22.98 -2.66 -35.97
N GLU A 934 23.40 -3.87 -35.58
CA GLU A 934 22.83 -4.63 -34.47
C GLU A 934 23.64 -4.52 -33.16
N ASN A 935 24.85 -3.96 -33.21
CA ASN A 935 25.68 -3.74 -32.02
C ASN A 935 25.44 -2.33 -31.43
N PRO A 936 24.84 -2.19 -30.22
CA PRO A 936 24.55 -0.88 -29.63
C PRO A 936 25.80 -0.05 -29.30
N ALA A 937 26.99 -0.66 -29.18
CA ALA A 937 28.24 0.08 -28.99
C ALA A 937 28.54 1.06 -30.14
N ASN A 938 28.18 0.69 -31.38
CA ASN A 938 28.45 1.52 -32.57
C ASN A 938 27.66 2.83 -32.53
N SER A 939 26.40 2.80 -32.05
CA SER A 939 25.58 4.01 -31.86
C SER A 939 26.22 5.02 -30.90
N HIS A 940 26.79 4.55 -29.78
CA HIS A 940 27.46 5.42 -28.82
C HIS A 940 28.77 6.01 -29.37
N LEU A 941 29.52 5.23 -30.18
CA LEU A 941 30.76 5.67 -30.83
C LEU A 941 30.51 6.73 -31.91
N ALA A 942 29.45 6.59 -32.70
CA ALA A 942 29.02 7.63 -33.65
C ALA A 942 28.57 8.92 -32.92
N TYR A 943 27.79 8.78 -31.84
CA TYR A 943 27.26 9.90 -31.07
C TYR A 943 28.36 10.69 -30.34
N GLY A 944 29.35 10.01 -29.76
CA GLY A 944 30.52 10.64 -29.12
C GLY A 944 31.45 11.38 -30.08
N LEU A 945 31.38 11.08 -31.39
CA LEU A 945 32.16 11.72 -32.45
C LEU A 945 31.36 12.74 -33.27
N GLY A 946 30.09 12.99 -32.92
CA GLY A 946 29.21 13.94 -33.64
C GLY A 946 28.85 13.50 -35.07
N ALA A 947 28.93 12.20 -35.37
CA ALA A 947 28.77 11.65 -36.71
C ALA A 947 27.31 11.27 -37.02
N THR A 948 26.70 11.93 -37.99
CA THR A 948 25.37 11.54 -38.51
C THR A 948 25.45 10.30 -39.38
N LEU A 949 24.82 9.19 -38.95
CA LEU A 949 24.60 8.00 -39.77
C LEU A 949 23.39 8.20 -40.72
N ALA A 950 23.50 9.19 -41.61
CA ALA A 950 22.47 9.49 -42.60
C ALA A 950 22.64 8.59 -43.85
N GLY A 951 21.83 7.53 -43.98
CA GLY A 951 21.96 6.64 -45.14
C GLY A 951 21.17 5.34 -45.13
N ARG A 952 19.84 5.39 -44.92
CA ARG A 952 18.87 4.41 -45.44
C ARG A 952 17.42 4.82 -45.16
N ASP A 953 16.60 4.79 -46.21
CA ASP A 953 15.17 4.56 -46.05
C ASP A 953 14.92 3.16 -45.45
N GLU A 954 13.72 2.91 -44.91
CA GLU A 954 13.35 1.69 -44.17
C GLU A 954 14.03 1.51 -42.78
N LEU A 955 13.87 2.50 -41.88
CA LEU A 955 13.97 2.28 -40.43
C LEU A 955 12.58 2.43 -39.78
N ASP A 956 12.08 1.34 -39.18
CA ASP A 956 10.71 1.21 -38.65
C ASP A 956 10.40 2.24 -37.55
N VAL A 957 9.25 2.91 -37.68
CA VAL A 957 8.78 4.07 -36.89
C VAL A 957 8.25 3.64 -35.50
N LYS A 958 8.91 2.65 -34.88
CA LYS A 958 8.43 1.96 -33.66
C LYS A 958 9.48 1.82 -32.56
N ARG A 959 10.69 2.38 -32.73
CA ARG A 959 11.71 2.43 -31.69
C ARG A 959 11.40 3.53 -30.65
N LYS A 960 10.42 3.27 -29.77
CA LYS A 960 10.22 4.06 -28.54
C LYS A 960 11.49 4.04 -27.68
N VAL A 961 11.91 5.21 -27.20
CA VAL A 961 12.99 5.35 -26.21
C VAL A 961 12.61 4.56 -24.95
N LYS A 962 13.51 3.69 -24.47
CA LYS A 962 13.30 2.90 -23.24
C LYS A 962 13.89 3.63 -22.03
N THR A 963 13.00 4.24 -21.26
CA THR A 963 13.24 5.15 -20.14
C THR A 963 13.78 4.49 -18.86
N HIS A 964 14.41 5.30 -17.99
CA HIS A 964 14.73 4.93 -16.61
C HIS A 964 13.43 4.84 -15.80
N ASP A 965 13.26 3.75 -15.04
CA ASP A 965 12.04 3.41 -14.28
C ASP A 965 10.69 3.47 -15.03
N GLY A 966 10.71 3.64 -16.35
CA GLY A 966 9.52 3.78 -17.19
C GLY A 966 9.10 5.22 -17.52
N HIS A 967 9.77 6.25 -16.99
CA HIS A 967 9.36 7.67 -17.15
C HIS A 967 10.29 8.47 -18.06
N VAL A 968 9.73 9.27 -18.98
CA VAL A 968 10.49 10.32 -19.68
C VAL A 968 10.74 11.47 -18.70
N SER A 969 12.01 11.76 -18.40
CA SER A 969 12.40 13.00 -17.73
C SER A 969 11.94 14.17 -18.59
N LEU A 970 10.91 14.91 -18.17
CA LEU A 970 10.50 16.16 -18.81
C LEU A 970 11.54 17.27 -18.55
N PRO A 971 11.69 18.24 -19.46
CA PRO A 971 12.41 19.49 -19.16
C PRO A 971 11.54 20.38 -18.27
N ASP A 972 12.14 21.00 -17.24
CA ASP A 972 11.44 21.99 -16.40
C ASP A 972 11.74 23.40 -16.93
N ILE A 973 10.71 24.08 -17.46
CA ILE A 973 10.80 25.44 -18.02
C ILE A 973 10.07 26.42 -17.09
N ASP A 974 10.79 26.90 -16.08
CA ASP A 974 10.38 28.00 -15.21
C ASP A 974 10.08 29.28 -16.01
N THR A 975 8.86 29.81 -15.90
CA THR A 975 8.45 31.09 -16.50
C THR A 975 7.99 32.06 -15.42
N ASP A 976 8.78 33.11 -15.16
CA ASP A 976 8.42 34.16 -14.19
C ASP A 976 7.58 35.26 -14.85
N ILE A 977 6.47 35.66 -14.21
CA ILE A 977 5.48 36.61 -14.70
C ILE A 977 5.09 37.57 -13.56
N GLY A 978 4.64 38.78 -13.85
CA GLY A 978 3.98 39.63 -12.84
C GLY A 978 2.82 38.92 -12.15
N VAL A 979 2.61 39.18 -10.86
CA VAL A 979 1.57 38.52 -10.04
C VAL A 979 0.17 38.84 -10.56
N VAL A 980 -0.03 40.05 -11.08
CA VAL A 980 -1.28 40.47 -11.73
C VAL A 980 -1.50 39.64 -13.00
N PHE A 981 -0.56 39.76 -13.96
CA PHE A 981 -0.63 39.11 -15.27
C PHE A 981 -0.67 37.59 -15.23
N ARG A 982 -0.08 36.94 -14.21
CA ARG A 982 -0.19 35.49 -14.03
C ARG A 982 -1.64 35.02 -14.08
N SER A 983 -2.57 35.78 -13.47
CA SER A 983 -3.99 35.43 -13.42
C SER A 983 -4.64 35.49 -14.81
N GLU A 984 -4.26 36.48 -15.63
CA GLU A 984 -4.70 36.59 -17.02
C GLU A 984 -4.15 35.45 -17.89
N VAL A 985 -2.89 35.06 -17.70
CA VAL A 985 -2.28 33.91 -18.42
C VAL A 985 -3.02 32.61 -18.12
N ILE A 986 -3.44 32.39 -16.87
CA ILE A 986 -4.21 31.21 -16.49
C ILE A 986 -5.62 31.25 -17.11
N ALA A 987 -6.25 32.42 -17.15
CA ALA A 987 -7.54 32.60 -17.82
C ALA A 987 -7.44 32.36 -19.34
N TYR A 988 -6.40 32.90 -19.98
CA TYR A 988 -6.09 32.67 -21.40
C TYR A 988 -5.88 31.18 -21.70
N LEU A 989 -5.15 30.46 -20.85
CA LEU A 989 -4.94 29.02 -21.01
C LEU A 989 -6.27 28.25 -20.86
N LYS A 990 -7.13 28.61 -19.90
CA LYS A 990 -8.49 28.03 -19.79
C LYS A 990 -9.38 28.34 -21.01
N GLU A 991 -9.35 29.56 -21.53
CA GLU A 991 -10.09 29.96 -22.73
C GLU A 991 -9.61 29.19 -23.98
N ARG A 992 -8.29 29.05 -24.13
CA ARG A 992 -7.66 28.39 -25.28
C ARG A 992 -7.86 26.87 -25.30
N TRP A 993 -7.71 26.21 -24.15
CA TRP A 993 -7.68 24.75 -24.05
C TRP A 993 -8.97 24.14 -23.50
N GLY A 994 -9.83 24.93 -22.85
CA GLY A 994 -11.02 24.48 -22.10
C GLY A 994 -10.75 24.39 -20.60
N GLU A 995 -11.75 24.75 -19.78
CA GLU A 995 -11.63 24.78 -18.31
C GLU A 995 -11.38 23.40 -17.69
N GLU A 996 -11.82 22.33 -18.36
CA GLU A 996 -11.61 20.95 -17.92
C GLU A 996 -10.22 20.40 -18.29
N TYR A 997 -9.49 21.06 -19.19
CA TYR A 997 -8.14 20.68 -19.63
C TYR A 997 -7.02 21.49 -18.94
N VAL A 998 -7.37 22.55 -18.19
CA VAL A 998 -6.41 23.45 -17.50
C VAL A 998 -6.82 23.72 -16.05
N ALA A 999 -6.01 23.22 -15.12
CA ALA A 999 -6.21 23.40 -13.68
C ALA A 999 -4.88 23.68 -12.99
N GLN A 1000 -4.92 24.42 -11.89
CA GLN A 1000 -3.71 24.78 -11.15
C GLN A 1000 -3.33 23.68 -10.15
N MET A 1001 -2.05 23.55 -9.82
CA MET A 1001 -1.59 22.57 -8.82
C MET A 1001 -2.08 22.92 -7.41
N ILE A 1002 -2.31 21.91 -6.57
CA ILE A 1002 -2.51 22.05 -5.12
C ILE A 1002 -1.18 22.05 -4.38
N THR A 1003 -1.17 22.70 -3.21
CA THR A 1003 -0.15 22.61 -2.18
C THR A 1003 -0.83 22.29 -0.85
N PHE A 1004 -0.23 21.42 -0.04
CA PHE A 1004 -0.69 21.19 1.33
C PHE A 1004 0.23 21.87 2.33
N GLY A 1005 -0.34 22.74 3.16
CA GLY A 1005 0.37 23.34 4.30
C GLY A 1005 0.58 22.30 5.39
N ARG A 1006 1.80 22.22 5.94
CA ARG A 1006 2.22 21.21 6.92
C ARG A 1006 2.60 21.83 8.25
N LEU A 1007 2.40 21.11 9.35
CA LEU A 1007 2.95 21.45 10.67
C LEU A 1007 4.45 21.08 10.70
N GLN A 1008 5.30 21.95 10.12
CA GLN A 1008 6.76 21.84 10.16
C GLN A 1008 7.34 22.71 11.28
N GLY A 1009 8.34 22.21 12.02
CA GLY A 1009 9.17 22.97 12.96
C GLY A 1009 8.38 23.87 13.90
N LYS A 1010 8.60 25.19 13.75
CA LYS A 1010 7.90 26.27 14.47
C LYS A 1010 6.38 26.08 14.54
N ALA A 1011 5.75 25.64 13.45
CA ALA A 1011 4.30 25.53 13.36
C ALA A 1011 3.75 24.39 14.23
N ALA A 1012 4.45 23.26 14.30
CA ALA A 1012 4.08 22.15 15.18
C ALA A 1012 4.18 22.55 16.66
N LEU A 1013 5.30 23.17 17.06
CA LEU A 1013 5.51 23.57 18.45
C LEU A 1013 4.51 24.65 18.92
N LYS A 1014 4.16 25.63 18.06
CA LYS A 1014 3.12 26.62 18.34
C LYS A 1014 1.74 25.99 18.53
N GLU A 1015 1.38 24.98 17.74
CA GLU A 1015 0.10 24.29 17.89
C GLU A 1015 0.01 23.55 19.24
N VAL A 1016 1.08 22.88 19.67
CA VAL A 1016 1.14 22.20 20.97
C VAL A 1016 1.04 23.20 22.14
N PHE A 1017 1.83 24.26 22.13
CA PHE A 1017 1.80 25.27 23.20
C PHE A 1017 0.45 25.99 23.29
N ARG A 1018 -0.22 26.23 22.14
CA ARG A 1018 -1.56 26.82 22.08
C ARG A 1018 -2.65 25.88 22.62
N ALA A 1019 -2.49 24.57 22.47
CA ALA A 1019 -3.47 23.58 22.92
C ALA A 1019 -3.37 23.25 24.42
N HIS A 1020 -2.21 23.48 25.05
CA HIS A 1020 -1.90 23.12 26.44
C HIS A 1020 -1.45 24.31 27.32
N PRO A 1021 -2.12 25.48 27.29
CA PRO A 1021 -1.69 26.69 27.99
C PRO A 1021 -1.46 26.51 29.50
N ASP A 1022 -2.26 25.69 30.19
CA ASP A 1022 -2.09 25.52 31.65
C ASP A 1022 -0.95 24.54 32.00
N THR A 1023 -0.65 23.59 31.10
CA THR A 1023 0.56 22.75 31.22
C THR A 1023 1.83 23.59 31.04
N VAL A 1024 1.83 24.53 30.09
CA VAL A 1024 2.95 25.46 29.89
C VAL A 1024 3.16 26.34 31.14
N LYS A 1025 2.09 26.95 31.68
CA LYS A 1025 2.16 27.73 32.94
C LYS A 1025 2.72 26.91 34.11
N HIS A 1026 2.28 25.66 34.26
CA HIS A 1026 2.77 24.78 35.32
C HIS A 1026 4.28 24.50 35.19
N LEU A 1027 4.75 24.15 33.99
CA LEU A 1027 6.17 23.90 33.74
C LEU A 1027 7.03 25.17 33.92
N MET A 1028 6.51 26.36 33.56
CA MET A 1028 7.16 27.65 33.87
C MET A 1028 7.35 27.85 35.39
N LYS A 1029 6.33 27.56 36.20
CA LYS A 1029 6.43 27.63 37.67
C LYS A 1029 7.43 26.62 38.25
N VAL A 1030 7.44 25.39 37.73
CA VAL A 1030 8.42 24.36 38.12
C VAL A 1030 9.85 24.76 37.75
N LYS A 1031 10.06 25.45 36.62
CA LYS A 1031 11.35 26.02 36.23
C LYS A 1031 11.81 27.10 37.21
N ALA A 1032 10.98 28.12 37.45
CA ALA A 1032 11.30 29.23 38.36
C ALA A 1032 11.72 28.73 39.75
N LEU A 1033 10.94 27.83 40.36
CA LEU A 1033 11.23 27.26 41.68
C LEU A 1033 12.56 26.51 41.75
N LYS A 1034 12.92 25.75 40.70
CA LYS A 1034 14.22 25.06 40.61
C LYS A 1034 15.39 26.03 40.37
N GLU A 1035 15.14 27.17 39.73
CA GLU A 1035 16.10 28.26 39.56
C GLU A 1035 16.19 29.19 40.80
N GLY A 1036 15.46 28.89 41.88
CA GLY A 1036 15.47 29.69 43.12
C GLY A 1036 14.69 31.01 43.02
N LYS A 1037 13.82 31.15 42.01
CA LYS A 1037 12.95 32.31 41.78
C LYS A 1037 11.56 32.03 42.37
N ASP A 1038 10.80 33.09 42.65
CA ASP A 1038 9.39 32.94 43.00
C ASP A 1038 8.57 32.39 41.81
N ALA A 1039 7.55 31.58 42.10
CA ALA A 1039 6.65 31.02 41.11
C ALA A 1039 5.55 32.00 40.67
N ASP A 1040 5.29 33.04 41.46
CA ASP A 1040 4.25 34.04 41.18
C ASP A 1040 4.78 35.31 40.51
N ASP A 1041 6.11 35.53 40.48
CA ASP A 1041 6.80 36.61 39.74
C ASP A 1041 6.88 36.39 38.21
N ILE A 1042 6.27 35.33 37.67
CA ILE A 1042 6.38 34.97 36.24
C ILE A 1042 5.40 35.79 35.39
N CYS A 1043 5.85 36.98 34.97
CA CYS A 1043 5.06 37.90 34.13
C CYS A 1043 4.86 37.46 32.66
N MET A 1044 5.55 36.41 32.19
CA MET A 1044 5.52 35.97 30.79
C MET A 1044 4.34 35.03 30.50
N THR A 1045 3.67 35.18 29.36
CA THR A 1045 2.59 34.26 28.96
C THR A 1045 3.10 33.02 28.21
N PRO A 1046 2.33 31.91 28.17
CA PRO A 1046 2.65 30.74 27.35
C PRO A 1046 2.87 31.02 25.86
N HIS A 1047 2.21 32.06 25.32
CA HIS A 1047 2.37 32.47 23.92
C HIS A 1047 3.73 33.12 23.69
N ASP A 1048 4.15 34.00 24.60
CA ASP A 1048 5.38 34.78 24.45
C ASP A 1048 6.60 33.89 24.63
N LEU A 1049 6.57 32.97 25.61
CA LEU A 1049 7.55 31.89 25.75
C LEU A 1049 7.63 31.03 24.47
N CYS A 1050 6.49 30.71 23.84
CA CYS A 1050 6.51 29.93 22.60
C CYS A 1050 7.17 30.71 21.45
N ASN A 1051 6.99 32.02 21.39
CA ASN A 1051 7.68 32.87 20.42
C ASN A 1051 9.18 32.99 20.72
N GLU A 1052 9.58 33.18 21.99
CA GLU A 1052 10.97 33.16 22.46
C GLU A 1052 11.69 31.86 22.06
N ILE A 1053 11.04 30.70 22.23
CA ILE A 1053 11.60 29.40 21.81
C ILE A 1053 11.66 29.29 20.28
N THR A 1054 10.56 29.61 19.58
CA THR A 1054 10.45 29.34 18.14
C THR A 1054 11.23 30.29 17.24
N GLN A 1055 11.70 31.44 17.73
CA GLN A 1055 12.62 32.30 16.97
C GLN A 1055 13.99 31.64 16.72
N HIS A 1056 14.40 30.70 17.57
CA HIS A 1056 15.69 30.00 17.48
C HIS A 1056 15.65 28.73 16.61
N ILE A 1057 14.46 28.30 16.17
CA ILE A 1057 14.30 27.15 15.29
C ILE A 1057 14.53 27.63 13.84
N PRO A 1058 15.35 26.95 13.01
CA PRO A 1058 15.53 27.32 11.61
C PRO A 1058 14.31 26.94 10.75
N ASP A 1059 14.25 27.48 9.54
CA ASP A 1059 13.30 27.05 8.51
C ASP A 1059 13.93 25.96 7.63
N GLU A 1060 13.13 25.03 7.09
CA GLU A 1060 13.63 23.81 6.41
C GLU A 1060 14.61 24.10 5.27
N ALA A 1061 14.42 25.22 4.55
CA ALA A 1061 15.28 25.64 3.45
C ALA A 1061 16.71 26.00 3.90
N THR A 1062 16.90 26.48 5.12
CA THR A 1062 18.20 26.92 5.66
C THR A 1062 19.09 25.73 6.04
N ILE A 1063 18.48 24.63 6.49
CA ILE A 1063 19.17 23.41 6.94
C ILE A 1063 18.92 22.21 6.00
N ALA A 1064 18.53 22.46 4.76
CA ALA A 1064 18.06 21.42 3.83
C ALA A 1064 19.11 20.34 3.51
N ASP A 1065 20.40 20.70 3.46
CA ASP A 1065 21.48 19.74 3.24
C ASP A 1065 21.79 18.91 4.49
N GLU A 1066 21.81 19.54 5.66
CA GLU A 1066 22.01 18.85 6.94
C GLU A 1066 20.86 17.90 7.26
N LEU A 1067 19.62 18.29 6.98
CA LEU A 1067 18.46 17.39 7.08
C LEU A 1067 18.54 16.24 6.07
N ARG A 1068 19.07 16.46 4.87
CA ARG A 1068 19.31 15.36 3.90
C ARG A 1068 20.34 14.37 4.43
N GLN A 1069 21.44 14.85 5.02
CA GLN A 1069 22.44 13.98 5.65
C GLN A 1069 21.86 13.25 6.88
N ALA A 1070 21.24 13.97 7.82
CA ALA A 1070 20.68 13.40 9.03
C ALA A 1070 19.58 12.35 8.73
N ARG A 1071 18.72 12.60 7.73
CA ARG A 1071 17.72 11.60 7.29
C ARG A 1071 18.36 10.38 6.62
N ALA A 1072 19.49 10.53 5.93
CA ALA A 1072 20.24 9.39 5.36
C ALA A 1072 20.96 8.55 6.44
N GLU A 1073 21.41 9.17 7.54
CA GLU A 1073 22.10 8.49 8.64
C GLU A 1073 21.15 7.90 9.70
N GLN A 1074 20.05 8.60 10.02
CA GLN A 1074 19.16 8.28 11.15
C GLN A 1074 17.74 7.84 10.72
N GLY A 1075 17.36 8.07 9.45
CA GLY A 1075 16.08 7.65 8.86
C GLY A 1075 15.22 8.82 8.33
N ASP A 1076 14.36 8.52 7.35
CA ASP A 1076 13.42 9.48 6.69
C ASP A 1076 12.70 10.42 7.66
N ASP A 1077 12.40 9.93 8.87
CA ASP A 1077 11.52 10.57 9.86
C ASP A 1077 12.21 11.66 10.71
N TYR A 1078 13.51 11.93 10.49
CA TYR A 1078 14.26 12.96 11.23
C TYR A 1078 13.77 14.39 10.89
N GLY A 1079 13.14 15.04 11.87
CA GLY A 1079 12.43 16.32 11.73
C GLY A 1079 13.25 17.58 12.05
N ILE A 1080 12.67 18.77 11.82
CA ILE A 1080 13.32 20.06 12.08
C ILE A 1080 13.45 20.28 13.58
N LEU A 1081 12.43 19.91 14.37
CA LEU A 1081 12.49 19.98 15.82
C LEU A 1081 13.58 19.06 16.38
N GLN A 1082 13.74 17.86 15.82
CA GLN A 1082 14.80 16.93 16.22
C GLN A 1082 16.19 17.46 15.84
N TRP A 1083 16.36 18.06 14.66
CA TRP A 1083 17.62 18.76 14.32
C TRP A 1083 17.92 19.89 15.31
N ALA A 1084 16.93 20.75 15.61
CA ALA A 1084 17.13 21.93 16.43
C ALA A 1084 17.49 21.61 17.88
N VAL A 1085 16.90 20.55 18.46
CA VAL A 1085 17.23 20.09 19.82
C VAL A 1085 18.66 19.56 19.95
N HIS A 1086 19.29 19.09 18.87
CA HIS A 1086 20.68 18.61 18.89
C HIS A 1086 21.72 19.68 18.49
N ASN A 1087 21.31 20.76 17.80
CA ASN A 1087 22.23 21.72 17.17
C ASN A 1087 22.05 23.18 17.62
N VAL A 1088 20.99 23.51 18.38
CA VAL A 1088 20.71 24.87 18.85
C VAL A 1088 20.55 24.89 20.37
N GLU A 1089 21.52 25.45 21.08
CA GLU A 1089 21.62 25.46 22.55
C GLU A 1089 20.35 26.02 23.23
N GLN A 1090 19.76 27.08 22.69
CA GLN A 1090 18.51 27.67 23.21
C GLN A 1090 17.33 26.69 23.12
N VAL A 1091 17.25 25.93 22.02
CA VAL A 1091 16.19 24.93 21.78
C VAL A 1091 16.45 23.66 22.60
N GLN A 1092 17.71 23.25 22.77
CA GLN A 1092 18.10 22.17 23.67
C GLN A 1092 17.74 22.50 25.14
N SER A 1093 18.06 23.71 25.61
CA SER A 1093 17.69 24.13 26.97
C SER A 1093 16.16 24.20 27.14
N ALA A 1094 15.42 24.69 26.14
CA ALA A 1094 13.96 24.64 26.16
C ALA A 1094 13.41 23.19 26.17
N TYR A 1095 14.05 22.26 25.46
CA TYR A 1095 13.68 20.85 25.42
C TYR A 1095 13.79 20.16 26.78
N GLU A 1096 14.83 20.44 27.56
CA GLU A 1096 15.00 19.86 28.91
C GLU A 1096 13.84 20.24 29.86
N TRP A 1097 13.31 21.45 29.73
CA TRP A 1097 12.21 21.96 30.57
C TRP A 1097 10.81 21.59 30.05
N PHE A 1098 10.62 21.61 28.73
CA PHE A 1098 9.30 21.43 28.09
C PHE A 1098 9.19 20.11 27.31
N LYS A 1099 10.02 19.12 27.65
CA LYS A 1099 10.20 17.84 26.94
C LYS A 1099 8.89 17.19 26.46
N PRO A 1100 7.81 17.04 27.27
CA PRO A 1100 6.60 16.36 26.81
C PRO A 1100 5.91 17.09 25.64
N LEU A 1101 5.97 18.42 25.63
CA LEU A 1101 5.38 19.26 24.58
C LEU A 1101 6.22 19.23 23.31
N PHE A 1102 7.55 19.21 23.43
CA PHE A 1102 8.45 19.00 22.30
C PHE A 1102 8.33 17.60 21.71
N ASP A 1103 8.33 16.55 22.54
CA ASP A 1103 8.14 15.16 22.10
C ASP A 1103 6.81 15.00 21.35
N GLN A 1104 5.76 15.73 21.75
CA GLN A 1104 4.49 15.78 21.03
C GLN A 1104 4.57 16.57 19.72
N ALA A 1105 5.22 17.74 19.73
CA ALA A 1105 5.44 18.55 18.53
C ALA A 1105 6.25 17.81 17.46
N MET A 1106 7.20 16.95 17.87
CA MET A 1106 7.93 16.06 16.97
C MET A 1106 7.02 14.96 16.36
N ARG A 1107 6.09 14.37 17.13
CA ARG A 1107 5.19 13.31 16.63
C ARG A 1107 4.13 13.80 15.65
N ILE A 1108 3.77 15.09 15.68
CA ILE A 1108 2.86 15.71 14.70
C ILE A 1108 3.62 16.39 13.54
N GLU A 1109 4.96 16.36 13.53
CA GLU A 1109 5.75 17.09 12.55
C GLU A 1109 5.53 16.54 11.13
N GLY A 1110 5.28 17.42 10.15
CA GLY A 1110 4.98 17.06 8.77
C GLY A 1110 3.51 16.75 8.46
N THR A 1111 2.63 16.66 9.46
CA THR A 1111 1.17 16.47 9.28
C THR A 1111 0.53 17.63 8.51
N LYS A 1112 -0.58 17.38 7.78
CA LYS A 1112 -1.19 18.35 6.88
C LYS A 1112 -2.35 19.11 7.54
N LYS A 1113 -2.29 20.44 7.45
CA LYS A 1113 -3.18 21.39 8.13
C LYS A 1113 -4.11 22.16 7.18
N SER A 1114 -3.69 22.37 5.93
CA SER A 1114 -4.47 23.15 4.96
C SER A 1114 -4.20 22.71 3.53
N GLN A 1115 -5.14 23.03 2.63
CA GLN A 1115 -4.94 22.99 1.18
C GLN A 1115 -5.01 24.41 0.60
N SER A 1116 -4.19 24.70 -0.40
CA SER A 1116 -4.19 25.96 -1.15
C SER A 1116 -3.66 25.75 -2.56
N LYS A 1117 -3.99 26.66 -3.49
CA LYS A 1117 -3.37 26.72 -4.82
C LYS A 1117 -1.86 26.94 -4.77
N HIS A 1118 -1.13 26.25 -5.66
CA HIS A 1118 0.32 26.35 -5.81
C HIS A 1118 0.77 27.70 -6.40
N ALA A 1119 1.96 28.16 -6.00
CA ALA A 1119 2.47 29.48 -6.33
C ALA A 1119 2.84 29.66 -7.82
N ALA A 1120 3.21 28.56 -8.50
CA ALA A 1120 3.55 28.55 -9.93
C ALA A 1120 2.68 27.55 -10.72
N GLY A 1121 3.03 26.26 -10.65
CA GLY A 1121 2.43 25.09 -11.31
C GLY A 1121 0.98 25.17 -11.78
N VAL A 1122 0.82 24.96 -13.08
CA VAL A 1122 -0.42 24.72 -13.81
C VAL A 1122 -0.27 23.39 -14.57
N VAL A 1123 -1.33 22.59 -14.63
CA VAL A 1123 -1.41 21.40 -15.50
C VAL A 1123 -2.23 21.75 -16.73
N ILE A 1124 -1.74 21.29 -17.88
CA ILE A 1124 -2.42 21.35 -19.18
C ILE A 1124 -2.39 19.93 -19.74
N ALA A 1125 -3.52 19.41 -20.23
CA ALA A 1125 -3.68 18.02 -20.62
C ALA A 1125 -4.33 17.84 -22.01
N ASP A 1126 -4.10 16.69 -22.65
CA ASP A 1126 -4.74 16.27 -23.91
C ASP A 1126 -6.19 15.75 -23.73
N ARG A 1127 -6.65 15.68 -22.48
CA ARG A 1127 -7.93 15.13 -22.02
C ARG A 1127 -8.41 15.87 -20.77
N PRO A 1128 -9.68 15.76 -20.36
CA PRO A 1128 -10.14 16.35 -19.10
C PRO A 1128 -9.29 15.90 -17.92
N ILE A 1129 -8.80 16.86 -17.11
CA ILE A 1129 -7.86 16.60 -16.01
C ILE A 1129 -8.44 15.61 -14.99
N ALA A 1130 -9.76 15.58 -14.83
CA ALA A 1130 -10.48 14.60 -14.00
C ALA A 1130 -10.27 13.12 -14.40
N GLU A 1131 -9.79 12.84 -15.62
CA GLU A 1131 -9.41 11.48 -16.06
C GLU A 1131 -7.98 11.09 -15.68
N LEU A 1132 -7.11 12.07 -15.40
CA LEU A 1132 -5.71 11.89 -15.00
C LEU A 1132 -5.54 11.96 -13.48
N THR A 1133 -6.25 12.89 -12.85
CA THR A 1133 -6.13 13.23 -11.43
C THR A 1133 -7.48 13.70 -10.87
N PRO A 1134 -7.82 13.46 -9.59
CA PRO A 1134 -8.97 14.12 -8.98
C PRO A 1134 -8.82 15.66 -9.02
N LEU A 1135 -9.93 16.40 -9.09
CA LEU A 1135 -9.98 17.84 -8.82
C LEU A 1135 -10.44 18.09 -7.37
N ALA A 1136 -9.87 19.10 -6.74
CA ALA A 1136 -10.23 19.60 -5.41
C ALA A 1136 -10.62 21.08 -5.47
N TYR A 1137 -11.45 21.55 -4.54
CA TYR A 1137 -11.87 22.96 -4.50
C TYR A 1137 -10.92 23.82 -3.64
N ASP A 1138 -10.42 24.93 -4.20
CA ASP A 1138 -9.79 25.99 -3.43
C ASP A 1138 -10.85 27.01 -3.00
N ALA A 1139 -11.30 26.91 -1.76
CA ALA A 1139 -12.31 27.81 -1.19
C ALA A 1139 -11.85 29.27 -1.04
N LYS A 1140 -10.54 29.57 -1.08
CA LYS A 1140 -10.02 30.95 -1.06
C LYS A 1140 -10.13 31.59 -2.44
N ASN A 1141 -9.78 30.85 -3.49
CA ASN A 1141 -9.77 31.34 -4.87
C ASN A 1141 -11.08 31.05 -5.65
N LYS A 1142 -11.97 30.23 -5.10
CA LYS A 1142 -13.24 29.76 -5.69
C LYS A 1142 -13.08 28.97 -7.01
N ASP A 1143 -11.96 28.29 -7.17
CA ASP A 1143 -11.58 27.56 -8.39
C ASP A 1143 -11.27 26.07 -8.08
N ARG A 1144 -11.23 25.23 -9.12
CA ARG A 1144 -10.79 23.84 -9.04
C ARG A 1144 -9.29 23.72 -9.28
N VAL A 1145 -8.61 22.94 -8.46
CA VAL A 1145 -7.17 22.63 -8.52
C VAL A 1145 -6.95 21.13 -8.67
N VAL A 1146 -5.81 20.73 -9.24
CA VAL A 1146 -5.34 19.34 -9.32
C VAL A 1146 -5.17 18.81 -7.89
N GLY A 1147 -5.94 17.79 -7.51
CA GLY A 1147 -6.05 17.29 -6.14
C GLY A 1147 -4.86 16.44 -5.65
N LEU A 1148 -3.81 16.26 -6.46
CA LEU A 1148 -2.59 15.53 -6.08
C LEU A 1148 -1.40 16.50 -5.95
N GLU A 1149 -0.47 16.27 -5.02
CA GLU A 1149 0.81 17.01 -4.98
C GLU A 1149 1.66 16.71 -6.23
N MET A 1150 2.43 17.69 -6.71
CA MET A 1150 3.23 17.68 -7.96
C MET A 1150 3.72 16.29 -8.42
N CYS A 1151 4.62 15.65 -7.68
CA CYS A 1151 5.18 14.35 -8.06
C CYS A 1151 4.13 13.24 -8.25
N ASN A 1152 3.05 13.25 -7.46
CA ASN A 1152 1.95 12.30 -7.59
C ASN A 1152 1.06 12.57 -8.81
N ALA A 1153 0.97 13.83 -9.27
CA ALA A 1153 0.29 14.18 -10.51
C ALA A 1153 1.14 13.80 -11.74
N GLU A 1154 2.45 14.08 -11.68
CA GLU A 1154 3.42 13.73 -12.73
C GLU A 1154 3.53 12.21 -12.90
N ASP A 1155 3.54 11.46 -11.80
CA ASP A 1155 3.47 9.99 -11.78
C ASP A 1155 2.21 9.44 -12.47
N MET A 1156 1.07 10.16 -12.37
CA MET A 1156 -0.19 9.82 -13.06
C MET A 1156 -0.19 10.22 -14.54
N GLY A 1157 0.90 10.83 -15.03
CA GLY A 1157 1.06 11.29 -16.40
C GLY A 1157 0.54 12.71 -16.66
N ALA A 1158 0.18 13.49 -15.62
CA ALA A 1158 -0.17 14.90 -15.79
C ALA A 1158 1.09 15.74 -16.07
N VAL A 1159 0.98 16.73 -16.96
CA VAL A 1159 2.12 17.55 -17.40
C VAL A 1159 2.07 18.94 -16.76
N LYS A 1160 3.11 19.27 -15.99
CA LYS A 1160 3.27 20.54 -15.26
C LYS A 1160 3.98 21.60 -16.09
N PHE A 1161 3.51 22.84 -15.95
CA PHE A 1161 4.11 24.07 -16.45
C PHE A 1161 4.20 25.08 -15.29
N ASP A 1162 5.38 25.63 -15.00
CA ASP A 1162 5.57 26.58 -13.88
C ASP A 1162 5.51 28.04 -14.36
N PHE A 1163 4.34 28.65 -14.15
CA PHE A 1163 4.12 30.09 -14.33
C PHE A 1163 4.14 30.79 -12.96
N LEU A 1164 5.32 31.26 -12.52
CA LEU A 1164 5.52 31.86 -11.19
C LEU A 1164 5.15 33.35 -11.16
N GLY A 1165 4.37 33.77 -10.16
CA GLY A 1165 4.07 35.20 -9.93
C GLY A 1165 5.16 35.88 -9.11
N VAL A 1166 5.82 36.90 -9.64
CA VAL A 1166 6.97 37.58 -9.01
C VAL A 1166 6.70 39.07 -8.83
N VAL A 1167 6.48 39.50 -7.59
CA VAL A 1167 6.17 40.90 -7.21
C VAL A 1167 7.23 41.91 -7.69
N ALA A 1168 8.50 41.48 -7.81
CA ALA A 1168 9.57 42.33 -8.33
C ALA A 1168 9.35 42.70 -9.81
N LEU A 1169 8.71 41.85 -10.61
CA LEU A 1169 8.38 42.14 -12.01
C LEU A 1169 7.27 43.20 -12.09
N ASP A 1170 6.21 43.09 -11.27
CA ASP A 1170 5.17 44.14 -11.22
C ASP A 1170 5.73 45.50 -10.77
N LYS A 1171 6.67 45.50 -9.82
CA LYS A 1171 7.36 46.72 -9.36
C LYS A 1171 8.24 47.34 -10.44
N LEU A 1172 9.00 46.54 -11.20
CA LEU A 1172 9.82 47.01 -12.32
C LEU A 1172 8.96 47.54 -13.47
N TRP A 1173 7.83 46.90 -13.74
CA TRP A 1173 6.85 47.33 -14.75
C TRP A 1173 6.24 48.69 -14.40
N LYS A 1174 5.67 48.83 -13.20
CA LYS A 1174 5.16 50.14 -12.73
C LYS A 1174 6.23 51.22 -12.68
N ALA A 1175 7.48 50.88 -12.34
CA ALA A 1175 8.59 51.83 -12.41
C ALA A 1175 8.89 52.25 -13.86
N GLN A 1176 8.80 51.33 -14.82
CA GLN A 1176 8.94 51.64 -16.25
C GLN A 1176 7.79 52.54 -16.75
N ASP A 1177 6.55 52.29 -16.36
CA ASP A 1177 5.40 53.13 -16.74
C ASP A 1177 5.50 54.55 -16.16
N LEU A 1178 5.93 54.68 -14.90
CA LEU A 1178 6.21 55.96 -14.26
C LEU A 1178 7.37 56.72 -14.95
N ILE A 1179 8.42 56.01 -15.37
CA ILE A 1179 9.54 56.60 -16.15
C ILE A 1179 9.08 57.04 -17.54
N ASN A 1180 8.15 56.29 -18.16
CA ASN A 1180 7.58 56.60 -19.47
C ASN A 1180 6.52 57.73 -19.43
N GLY A 1181 6.08 58.16 -18.24
CA GLY A 1181 5.10 59.23 -18.07
C GLY A 1181 3.63 58.79 -18.16
N CYS A 1182 3.35 57.49 -18.05
CA CYS A 1182 1.98 56.95 -18.06
C CYS A 1182 1.33 57.06 -16.67
N GLY A 1183 0.83 58.25 -16.32
CA GLY A 1183 0.19 58.51 -15.03
C GLY A 1183 -1.33 58.63 -15.08
N GLU A 1184 -2.02 57.86 -14.24
CA GLU A 1184 -3.29 58.23 -13.63
C GLU A 1184 -3.20 58.01 -12.10
N GLU A 1185 -3.76 58.94 -11.32
CA GLU A 1185 -3.69 58.91 -9.85
C GLU A 1185 -4.82 58.04 -9.24
N GLU A 1186 -4.79 56.72 -9.44
CA GLU A 1186 -5.60 55.81 -8.61
C GLU A 1186 -4.89 55.54 -7.27
N VAL A 1187 -5.64 55.80 -6.19
CA VAL A 1187 -5.14 55.83 -4.81
C VAL A 1187 -4.90 54.41 -4.27
N LEU A 1188 -3.83 54.26 -3.48
CA LEU A 1188 -3.53 53.05 -2.72
C LEU A 1188 -4.52 52.84 -1.57
N GLU A 1189 -5.65 52.20 -1.82
CA GLU A 1189 -6.51 51.64 -0.76
C GLU A 1189 -6.50 50.10 -0.74
N GLU A 1190 -6.38 49.56 0.47
CA GLU A 1190 -6.66 48.18 0.90
C GLU A 1190 -6.12 47.01 0.05
N GLY A 1191 -4.85 46.64 0.26
CA GLY A 1191 -4.34 45.34 -0.21
C GLY A 1191 -2.93 44.94 0.24
N LEU A 1192 -2.04 45.91 0.50
CA LEU A 1192 -0.62 45.69 0.81
C LEU A 1192 -0.25 46.10 2.24
N VAL A 1193 -1.03 45.67 3.23
CA VAL A 1193 -0.70 45.83 4.67
C VAL A 1193 -0.65 44.48 5.36
N ASN A 1194 0.55 43.90 5.43
CA ASN A 1194 1.10 43.14 6.57
C ASN A 1194 2.46 42.55 6.20
N VAL A 1195 3.48 43.40 6.17
CA VAL A 1195 4.88 43.03 6.38
C VAL A 1195 5.32 43.87 7.59
N PRO A 1196 5.54 43.26 8.77
CA PRO A 1196 6.16 43.95 9.91
C PRO A 1196 7.62 44.29 9.60
N ASP A 1197 8.14 45.32 10.29
CA ASP A 1197 9.59 45.59 10.39
C ASP A 1197 10.37 44.41 11.02
#